data_AF-A0A1H6IEL8-F1
#
_entry.id   AF-A0A1H6IEL8-F1
#
_cell.length_a   1.000
_cell.length_b   1.000
_cell.length_c   1.000
_cell.angle_alpha   90.00
_cell.angle_beta   90.00
_cell.angle_gamma   90.00
#
_symmetry.space_group_name_H-M   'P 1'
#
loop_
_entity.id
_entity.type
_entity.pdbx_description
1 polymer ?
#
loop_
_entity_poly.entity_id
_entity_poly.type
_entity_poly.pdbx_seq_one_letter_code
_entity_poly.pdbx_strand_id
1 'polypeptide(L)'
;MVGRKRKLSLQIISFVSAMIVLLASFAVIQPLRSDAAGTDLYVGYTGRNNNFSTVQAAVDKAASLNPSSEANRVTIHIAPGTYRQQVIVQTPYITFVNDEPSKGDAVLTWYYGIGYKYYSANSKGYYDASLANAKSGKNVSNYRWGATVQLWPKATNFKAKNIVFENSFNRYLTQEELADGVECTNETLKVQRYNGVDVQSKAYTERAAALSVDTGYAEFLNCKFLSSQDTLYTGGSPQYYKNCLIEGQTDYIFGGSNAVFDSCELRWKGYSSGSVGGYITAAREQGSPYTGYLFKDCKVTANSQLTVSAGYLGRPWGQTAKVLFVNTTLQNGNMITAAGWTSMSGVQPESVDGFKENGTKLSNGQRVDLSQRKGHTVSDSDAANINISSYMNNWTPSFLNGEGNTSSGNNDQPSSNVEGAIKTCGGWYEEAFVEWDSSKLGNNVKVSYAPEGSSSYTAVDSQLIRNSRVDIPGLKGNTSYTINVSGSNGSASCTVKTMAFDRSGYAHWNNSEAIGAYNNDGTLKSGVTVIYVTNSTKDTVTWNGKTGLYNIFNAGPSNVCFRLIGTIDVPSGAKANNGQQNDGSNMLYMNGGKNVTVEGIGYDCNLNQWGFDMKHSTSCEVRNLWLGKYPDDGISMSGGSTSKSSRIWVHNNTIEKGYNAYAGNGIVDADKADGDGSLDIKWSEYVTVSYNVFKDAHKTSLVGGGTSHEQDWITYHHNWFNNTESRNPRARNAHIHSYNNYFYNNKQYGIGASYNSKVFSEANYYEKTNLPLDAENMGNDAYSGTIKSYGDKFVNCNMGSGLAYQIVNSRTAQAYINNLKSGGDGYDNFDTNSSKIYSSYNVQSADAAKAEVTAYAGRMQNKAYNAGTVSSGGDPVVIDDTLKSKLIAKLEVKDASYGAQWSIVENFSTGDKAFGDREHVIASVPSSIGGGELIRTACNSKNTDSDLAVITAAKDITVYVAMDERVTSIPSWLYNFTKIGEIVEINDSEAVRPFDVYAKEIKAGETVTLGTNGMSGACMNYIAFVKETPVVTTTTTTTTTTTTTTTTTTTTTTQPPQGLAGDANMDGTVDLSDAVLIMQSLANPNKYGINGTDEHHLTDQGAANADVEGRNGITSNDALAIQRYLLRLVDALPIN
;
A
#
# COMPACT_ATOMS: atom_id res chain seq x y z
N MET A 1 55.55 -45.62 53.41
CA MET A 1 55.47 -44.93 52.10
C MET A 1 54.10 -44.23 52.02
N VAL A 2 53.97 -42.99 52.51
CA VAL A 2 54.00 -41.71 51.75
C VAL A 2 52.78 -41.54 50.83
N GLY A 3 51.74 -40.81 51.27
CA GLY A 3 50.51 -40.61 50.49
C GLY A 3 49.72 -39.36 50.88
N ARG A 4 49.75 -38.34 50.03
CA ARG A 4 49.04 -37.06 50.17
C ARG A 4 47.64 -37.16 49.57
N LYS A 5 46.59 -37.04 50.38
CA LYS A 5 45.23 -36.63 50.00
C LYS A 5 44.40 -36.33 51.26
N ARG A 6 43.49 -35.35 51.15
CA ARG A 6 42.35 -35.03 52.04
C ARG A 6 42.71 -34.34 53.37
N LYS A 7 42.26 -33.08 53.53
CA LYS A 7 41.07 -32.61 54.27
C LYS A 7 41.28 -32.59 55.79
N LEU A 8 41.20 -31.41 56.43
CA LEU A 8 40.13 -31.01 57.35
C LEU A 8 40.45 -29.67 58.07
N SER A 9 39.44 -28.78 58.08
CA SER A 9 38.91 -28.01 59.22
C SER A 9 39.76 -26.92 59.90
N LEU A 10 39.36 -25.63 59.87
CA LEU A 10 38.23 -24.99 60.57
C LEU A 10 38.35 -24.98 62.11
N GLN A 11 38.79 -23.84 62.64
CA GLN A 11 38.63 -23.28 64.00
C GLN A 11 38.71 -21.75 63.79
N ILE A 12 37.76 -20.86 64.12
CA ILE A 12 36.82 -20.73 65.26
C ILE A 12 37.64 -20.75 66.57
N ILE A 13 37.81 -19.71 67.39
CA ILE A 13 36.86 -18.72 67.93
C ILE A 13 37.62 -17.46 68.38
N SER A 14 37.27 -16.30 67.82
CA SER A 14 37.24 -15.00 68.52
C SER A 14 36.22 -14.04 67.84
N PHE A 15 35.20 -14.61 67.17
CA PHE A 15 34.55 -14.06 65.97
C PHE A 15 33.04 -13.72 66.15
N VAL A 16 32.62 -13.38 67.37
CA VAL A 16 31.22 -13.00 67.67
C VAL A 16 31.25 -11.72 68.51
N SER A 17 31.12 -10.56 67.87
CA SER A 17 30.65 -9.29 68.48
C SER A 17 30.46 -8.13 67.48
N ALA A 18 30.79 -8.28 66.19
CA ALA A 18 30.38 -7.30 65.17
C ALA A 18 29.04 -7.63 64.49
N MET A 19 28.25 -8.55 65.07
CA MET A 19 26.84 -8.75 64.73
C MET A 19 26.04 -7.56 65.27
N ILE A 20 25.90 -6.48 64.50
CA ILE A 20 24.74 -5.55 64.50
C ILE A 20 24.91 -4.36 63.52
N VAL A 21 26.11 -4.09 62.96
CA VAL A 21 26.32 -2.89 62.10
C VAL A 21 26.63 -3.18 60.61
N LEU A 22 26.68 -4.46 60.17
CA LEU A 22 26.93 -4.81 58.75
C LEU A 22 25.78 -5.59 58.10
N LEU A 23 24.55 -5.13 58.32
CA LEU A 23 23.35 -5.58 57.60
C LEU A 23 22.78 -4.40 56.79
N ALA A 24 23.45 -4.08 55.68
CA ALA A 24 22.82 -3.38 54.56
C ALA A 24 23.61 -3.66 53.28
N SER A 25 22.88 -4.23 52.31
CA SER A 25 23.17 -4.17 50.87
C SER A 25 24.08 -5.27 50.28
N PHE A 26 23.39 -6.34 49.92
CA PHE A 26 23.72 -7.32 48.88
C PHE A 26 24.31 -6.69 47.59
N ALA A 27 25.37 -7.30 47.06
CA ALA A 27 25.49 -7.58 45.63
C ALA A 27 26.43 -8.77 45.43
N VAL A 28 25.81 -9.87 45.02
CA VAL A 28 26.45 -11.13 44.62
C VAL A 28 27.45 -10.85 43.50
N ILE A 29 28.73 -11.14 43.72
CA ILE A 29 29.67 -11.39 42.62
C ILE A 29 29.20 -12.68 41.95
N GLN A 30 28.38 -12.53 40.91
CA GLN A 30 28.01 -13.63 40.03
C GLN A 30 29.24 -13.99 39.17
N PRO A 31 29.46 -15.28 38.89
CA PRO A 31 30.42 -15.64 37.85
C PRO A 31 29.95 -15.02 36.54
N LEU A 32 30.90 -14.57 35.71
CA LEU A 32 30.70 -14.16 34.32
C LEU A 32 29.62 -15.01 33.66
N ARG A 33 28.42 -14.45 33.46
CA ARG A 33 27.48 -14.96 32.46
C ARG A 33 27.80 -14.23 31.17
N SER A 34 28.34 -14.99 30.22
CA SER A 34 28.20 -14.76 28.79
C SER A 34 26.79 -14.27 28.45
N ASP A 35 26.67 -13.51 27.37
CA ASP A 35 25.40 -13.14 26.72
C ASP A 35 24.30 -14.17 26.98
N ALA A 36 23.11 -13.77 27.44
CA ALA A 36 21.98 -14.69 27.44
C ALA A 36 21.45 -14.84 26.01
N ALA A 37 22.25 -15.47 25.16
CA ALA A 37 21.77 -16.26 24.04
C ALA A 37 20.78 -17.31 24.61
N GLY A 38 19.48 -17.04 24.56
CA GLY A 38 18.52 -17.93 25.23
C GLY A 38 17.02 -17.72 25.01
N THR A 39 16.55 -16.76 24.21
CA THR A 39 15.12 -16.72 23.79
C THR A 39 14.88 -17.43 22.47
N ASP A 40 15.88 -17.41 21.59
CA ASP A 40 15.80 -18.02 20.27
C ASP A 40 16.66 -19.29 20.21
N LEU A 41 16.01 -20.39 19.89
CA LEU A 41 16.63 -21.67 19.59
C LEU A 41 16.43 -21.96 18.11
N TYR A 42 17.38 -22.64 17.49
CA TYR A 42 17.37 -22.91 16.06
C TYR A 42 17.37 -24.41 15.82
N VAL A 43 16.74 -24.86 14.73
CA VAL A 43 16.79 -26.23 14.26
C VAL A 43 17.01 -26.20 12.75
N GLY A 44 18.05 -26.90 12.29
CA GLY A 44 18.38 -26.99 10.86
C GLY A 44 19.16 -25.81 10.27
N TYR A 45 19.60 -24.83 11.07
CA TYR A 45 20.37 -23.68 10.58
C TYR A 45 21.88 -23.90 10.72
N THR A 46 22.60 -23.97 9.60
CA THR A 46 24.07 -24.09 9.60
C THR A 46 24.74 -22.86 10.21
N GLY A 47 25.67 -23.06 11.15
CA GLY A 47 26.50 -21.99 11.73
C GLY A 47 25.81 -21.09 12.75
N ARG A 48 24.54 -21.35 13.11
CA ARG A 48 23.84 -20.61 14.18
C ARG A 48 24.23 -21.15 15.57
N ASN A 49 24.45 -20.24 16.51
CA ASN A 49 24.51 -20.58 17.94
C ASN A 49 23.13 -21.04 18.42
N ASN A 50 23.07 -21.88 19.46
CA ASN A 50 21.83 -22.51 19.95
C ASN A 50 21.07 -23.29 18.85
N ASN A 51 21.79 -23.85 17.87
CA ASN A 51 21.22 -24.72 16.86
C ASN A 51 21.23 -26.18 17.34
N PHE A 52 20.08 -26.84 17.23
CA PHE A 52 19.86 -28.22 17.65
C PHE A 52 19.67 -29.11 16.42
N SER A 53 20.09 -30.36 16.54
CA SER A 53 19.90 -31.36 15.49
C SER A 53 18.44 -31.83 15.38
N THR A 54 17.64 -31.63 16.42
CA THR A 54 16.23 -32.04 16.46
C THR A 54 15.36 -31.00 17.16
N VAL A 55 14.07 -30.96 16.80
CA VAL A 55 13.09 -30.08 17.42
C VAL A 55 12.85 -30.46 18.87
N GLN A 56 12.82 -31.75 19.21
CA GLN A 56 12.68 -32.16 20.61
C GLN A 56 13.85 -31.66 21.48
N ALA A 57 15.09 -31.71 20.98
CA ALA A 57 16.24 -31.19 21.73
C ALA A 57 16.13 -29.68 21.98
N ALA A 58 15.60 -28.92 21.01
CA ALA A 58 15.29 -27.50 21.21
C ALA A 58 14.16 -27.30 22.23
N VAL A 59 13.10 -28.11 22.20
CA VAL A 59 12.01 -28.07 23.19
C VAL A 59 12.53 -28.39 24.61
N ASP A 60 13.39 -29.40 24.75
CA ASP A 60 14.00 -29.76 26.04
C ASP A 60 14.89 -28.62 26.56
N LYS A 61 15.63 -27.98 25.66
CA LYS A 61 16.38 -26.76 26.00
C LYS A 61 15.45 -25.65 26.45
N ALA A 62 14.36 -25.41 25.73
CA ALA A 62 13.37 -24.39 26.08
C ALA A 62 12.76 -24.64 27.47
N ALA A 63 12.48 -25.90 27.81
CA ALA A 63 12.03 -26.28 29.15
C ALA A 63 13.04 -25.90 30.24
N SER A 64 14.35 -26.08 29.99
CA SER A 64 15.40 -25.67 30.95
C SER A 64 15.48 -24.16 31.20
N LEU A 65 14.91 -23.35 30.30
CA LEU A 65 14.85 -21.89 30.42
C LEU A 65 13.63 -21.42 31.24
N ASN A 66 12.69 -22.33 31.52
CA ASN A 66 11.51 -22.09 32.36
C ASN A 66 10.71 -20.82 32.00
N PRO A 67 10.25 -20.68 30.73
CA PRO A 67 9.40 -19.56 30.33
C PRO A 67 8.06 -19.60 31.08
N SER A 68 7.53 -18.42 31.42
CA SER A 68 6.37 -18.27 32.30
C SER A 68 5.47 -17.07 31.98
N SER A 69 5.81 -16.28 30.97
CA SER A 69 5.13 -15.07 30.51
C SER A 69 5.46 -14.79 29.04
N GLU A 70 4.73 -13.90 28.37
CA GLU A 70 5.12 -13.44 27.03
C GLU A 70 6.52 -12.81 27.00
N ALA A 71 6.95 -12.15 28.09
CA ALA A 71 8.25 -11.47 28.18
C ALA A 71 9.46 -12.42 28.20
N ASN A 72 9.26 -13.68 28.59
CA ASN A 72 10.29 -14.71 28.59
C ASN A 72 9.92 -15.91 27.68
N ARG A 73 9.02 -15.70 26.72
CA ARG A 73 8.67 -16.68 25.68
C ARG A 73 9.92 -17.17 24.96
N VAL A 74 9.98 -18.47 24.68
CA VAL A 74 11.06 -19.07 23.89
C VAL A 74 10.56 -19.35 22.48
N THR A 75 11.26 -18.82 21.49
CA THR A 75 10.99 -19.05 20.07
C THR A 75 11.96 -20.08 19.51
N ILE A 76 11.42 -21.11 18.89
CA ILE A 76 12.16 -22.16 18.20
C ILE A 76 11.97 -21.94 16.70
N HIS A 77 13.04 -21.46 16.06
CA HIS A 77 13.14 -21.27 14.62
C HIS A 77 13.47 -22.60 13.96
N ILE A 78 12.65 -23.02 13.00
CA ILE A 78 12.76 -24.32 12.33
C ILE A 78 12.94 -24.05 10.84
N ALA A 79 14.15 -24.33 10.34
CA ALA A 79 14.47 -24.11 8.93
C ALA A 79 13.62 -24.99 8.02
N PRO A 80 13.40 -24.61 6.76
CA PRO A 80 12.79 -25.49 5.76
C PRO A 80 13.47 -26.86 5.71
N GLY A 81 12.67 -27.92 5.73
CA GLY A 81 13.14 -29.30 5.78
C GLY A 81 12.13 -30.25 6.44
N THR A 82 12.41 -31.55 6.33
CA THR A 82 11.59 -32.61 6.92
C THR A 82 12.23 -33.17 8.18
N TYR A 83 11.54 -33.02 9.31
CA TYR A 83 11.98 -33.43 10.63
C TYR A 83 11.19 -34.66 11.07
N ARG A 84 11.84 -35.82 11.00
CA ARG A 84 11.27 -37.15 11.27
C ARG A 84 11.35 -37.48 12.76
N GLN A 85 10.42 -36.96 13.56
CA GLN A 85 10.41 -37.19 15.02
C GLN A 85 9.02 -36.98 15.63
N GLN A 86 8.77 -37.65 16.76
CA GLN A 86 7.68 -37.27 17.67
C GLN A 86 8.16 -36.12 18.56
N VAL A 87 7.35 -35.05 18.70
CA VAL A 87 7.67 -33.87 19.52
C VAL A 87 6.65 -33.69 20.63
N ILE A 88 7.11 -33.54 21.88
CA ILE A 88 6.29 -33.36 23.07
C ILE A 88 6.65 -32.03 23.73
N VAL A 89 5.69 -31.11 23.76
CA VAL A 89 5.81 -29.79 24.40
C VAL A 89 4.99 -29.79 25.69
N GLN A 90 5.66 -29.56 26.82
CA GLN A 90 5.04 -29.47 28.15
C GLN A 90 5.24 -28.10 28.81
N THR A 91 5.98 -27.23 28.14
CA THR A 91 6.43 -25.94 28.66
C THR A 91 5.54 -24.84 28.08
N PRO A 92 5.04 -23.89 28.88
CA PRO A 92 4.22 -22.79 28.37
C PRO A 92 5.06 -21.77 27.60
N TYR A 93 4.41 -20.86 26.87
CA TYR A 93 5.05 -19.75 26.16
C TYR A 93 6.17 -20.21 25.21
N ILE A 94 5.90 -21.25 24.42
CA ILE A 94 6.75 -21.72 23.34
C ILE A 94 6.18 -21.25 22.00
N THR A 95 7.05 -20.79 21.11
CA THR A 95 6.70 -20.48 19.72
C THR A 95 7.47 -21.37 18.77
N PHE A 96 6.81 -21.99 17.80
CA PHE A 96 7.48 -22.57 16.62
C PHE A 96 7.32 -21.63 15.43
N VAL A 97 8.40 -21.35 14.71
CA VAL A 97 8.35 -20.49 13.52
C VAL A 97 9.26 -21.01 12.43
N ASN A 98 8.76 -21.05 11.20
CA ASN A 98 9.60 -21.01 10.01
C ASN A 98 9.65 -19.56 9.53
N ASP A 99 10.79 -18.92 9.72
CA ASP A 99 11.07 -17.53 9.34
C ASP A 99 11.59 -17.40 7.90
N GLU A 100 11.80 -18.52 7.20
CA GLU A 100 12.20 -18.58 5.80
C GLU A 100 11.17 -19.35 4.92
N PRO A 101 9.86 -19.06 5.00
CA PRO A 101 8.84 -19.83 4.28
C PRO A 101 8.99 -19.76 2.75
N SER A 102 9.67 -18.73 2.23
CA SER A 102 10.01 -18.62 0.80
C SER A 102 11.04 -19.65 0.33
N LYS A 103 11.80 -20.26 1.25
CA LYS A 103 12.79 -21.30 0.98
C LYS A 103 12.24 -22.72 1.14
N GLY A 104 10.99 -22.87 1.59
CA GLY A 104 10.28 -24.14 1.68
C GLY A 104 9.55 -24.35 3.01
N ASP A 105 8.86 -25.49 3.11
CA ASP A 105 8.11 -25.87 4.31
C ASP A 105 9.02 -26.46 5.41
N ALA A 106 8.74 -26.13 6.67
CA ALA A 106 9.27 -26.84 7.84
C ALA A 106 8.27 -27.92 8.28
N VAL A 107 8.56 -29.19 7.95
CA VAL A 107 7.64 -30.33 8.11
C VAL A 107 8.03 -31.17 9.32
N LEU A 108 7.18 -31.17 10.35
CA LEU A 108 7.27 -32.08 11.49
C LEU A 108 6.40 -33.31 11.20
N THR A 109 7.00 -34.50 11.09
CA THR A 109 6.28 -35.71 10.66
C THR A 109 6.67 -36.98 11.43
N TRP A 110 5.69 -37.83 11.72
CA TRP A 110 5.83 -39.12 12.39
C TRP A 110 4.84 -40.17 11.85
N TYR A 111 5.04 -41.45 12.16
CA TYR A 111 4.36 -42.58 11.48
C TYR A 111 3.47 -43.44 12.39
N TYR A 112 3.13 -42.98 13.59
CA TYR A 112 2.29 -43.77 14.50
C TYR A 112 0.80 -43.70 14.10
N GLY A 113 0.19 -44.87 13.97
CA GLY A 113 -1.24 -45.08 13.81
C GLY A 113 -1.83 -45.84 15.00
N ILE A 114 -3.03 -45.46 15.42
CA ILE A 114 -3.76 -46.12 16.51
C ILE A 114 -4.15 -47.53 16.09
N GLY A 115 -4.10 -48.49 17.01
CA GLY A 115 -4.38 -49.89 16.68
C GLY A 115 -3.20 -50.65 16.05
N TYR A 116 -2.02 -50.04 16.03
CA TYR A 116 -0.76 -50.69 15.71
C TYR A 116 0.19 -50.67 16.91
N LYS A 117 1.11 -51.64 16.95
CA LYS A 117 2.19 -51.71 17.91
C LYS A 117 3.55 -51.63 17.23
N TYR A 118 4.52 -51.04 17.93
CA TYR A 118 5.82 -50.64 17.43
C TYR A 118 6.91 -51.01 18.44
N TYR A 119 8.12 -51.34 17.98
CA TYR A 119 9.25 -51.58 18.89
C TYR A 119 9.66 -50.32 19.64
N SER A 120 9.58 -49.16 18.98
CA SER A 120 9.98 -47.88 19.53
C SER A 120 8.99 -47.28 20.52
N ALA A 121 7.76 -47.79 20.59
CA ALA A 121 6.77 -47.29 21.53
C ALA A 121 7.03 -47.82 22.95
N ASN A 122 7.07 -46.95 23.95
CA ASN A 122 7.12 -47.33 25.36
C ASN A 122 5.73 -47.69 25.91
N SER A 123 5.63 -48.02 27.21
CA SER A 123 4.36 -48.41 27.85
C SER A 123 3.29 -47.32 27.85
N LYS A 124 3.67 -46.06 27.61
CA LYS A 124 2.77 -44.94 27.41
C LYS A 124 2.53 -44.62 25.94
N GLY A 125 3.09 -45.37 24.99
CA GLY A 125 2.93 -45.14 23.56
C GLY A 125 3.77 -44.00 22.97
N TYR A 126 4.79 -43.53 23.69
CA TYR A 126 5.76 -42.55 23.16
C TYR A 126 6.96 -43.23 22.54
N TYR A 127 7.59 -42.53 21.60
CA TYR A 127 8.88 -42.95 21.07
C TYR A 127 9.95 -43.02 22.17
N ASP A 128 10.67 -44.14 22.21
CA ASP A 128 11.82 -44.40 23.06
C ASP A 128 12.95 -45.00 22.20
N ALA A 129 14.03 -44.23 22.04
CA ALA A 129 15.17 -44.64 21.23
C ALA A 129 15.84 -45.94 21.74
N SER A 130 15.81 -46.19 23.06
CA SER A 130 16.38 -47.42 23.64
C SER A 130 15.58 -48.64 23.24
N LEU A 131 14.24 -48.54 23.25
CA LEU A 131 13.35 -49.62 22.82
C LEU A 131 13.41 -49.84 21.30
N ALA A 132 13.49 -48.76 20.52
CA ALA A 132 13.68 -48.82 19.06
C ALA A 132 14.95 -49.61 18.68
N ASN A 133 16.04 -49.42 19.43
CA ASN A 133 17.31 -50.11 19.23
C ASN A 133 17.28 -51.56 19.75
N ALA A 134 16.74 -51.78 20.95
CA ALA A 134 16.75 -53.11 21.59
C ALA A 134 15.75 -54.09 20.97
N LYS A 135 14.64 -53.59 20.42
CA LYS A 135 13.52 -54.38 19.87
C LYS A 135 13.01 -55.46 20.84
N SER A 136 13.01 -55.16 22.14
CA SER A 136 12.72 -56.11 23.22
C SER A 136 11.23 -56.48 23.37
N GLY A 137 10.34 -55.73 22.71
CA GLY A 137 8.89 -55.96 22.68
C GLY A 137 8.19 -54.81 21.98
N LYS A 138 6.93 -55.00 21.56
CA LYS A 138 6.14 -53.97 20.88
C LYS A 138 5.02 -53.45 21.77
N ASN A 139 4.83 -52.13 21.81
CA ASN A 139 3.71 -51.49 22.50
C ASN A 139 2.86 -50.68 21.54
N VAL A 140 1.60 -50.42 21.92
CA VAL A 140 0.67 -49.58 21.17
C VAL A 140 0.96 -48.09 21.38
N SER A 141 0.78 -47.28 20.34
CA SER A 141 0.96 -45.81 20.38
C SER A 141 -0.34 -45.06 20.68
N ASN A 142 -1.15 -45.59 21.61
CA ASN A 142 -2.53 -45.10 21.81
C ASN A 142 -2.65 -43.79 22.61
N TYR A 143 -1.62 -43.39 23.34
CA TYR A 143 -1.72 -42.22 24.20
C TYR A 143 -1.67 -40.93 23.38
N ARG A 144 -2.62 -40.03 23.65
CA ARG A 144 -2.83 -38.78 22.89
C ARG A 144 -2.80 -38.98 21.37
N TRP A 145 -3.54 -40.01 20.91
CA TRP A 145 -3.76 -40.31 19.50
C TRP A 145 -2.49 -40.57 18.69
N GLY A 146 -1.39 -40.98 19.36
CA GLY A 146 -0.12 -41.27 18.70
C GLY A 146 0.46 -40.06 17.97
N ALA A 147 0.05 -38.85 18.35
CA ALA A 147 0.27 -37.66 17.54
C ALA A 147 1.76 -37.39 17.28
N THR A 148 2.06 -36.89 16.08
CA THR A 148 3.41 -36.42 15.70
C THR A 148 3.88 -35.33 16.66
N VAL A 149 3.05 -34.31 16.89
CA VAL A 149 3.32 -33.26 17.87
C VAL A 149 2.25 -33.28 18.95
N GLN A 150 2.66 -33.11 20.20
CA GLN A 150 1.78 -33.10 21.36
C GLN A 150 2.03 -31.85 22.20
N LEU A 151 1.01 -31.01 22.34
CA LEU A 151 0.99 -29.89 23.26
C LEU A 151 0.22 -30.31 24.50
N TRP A 152 0.95 -30.54 25.60
CA TRP A 152 0.35 -30.98 26.85
C TRP A 152 -0.37 -29.85 27.57
N PRO A 153 -1.24 -30.13 28.55
CA PRO A 153 -2.00 -29.11 29.27
C PRO A 153 -1.18 -27.93 29.80
N LYS A 154 0.07 -28.18 30.24
CA LYS A 154 0.99 -27.15 30.74
C LYS A 154 1.62 -26.27 29.66
N ALA A 155 1.53 -26.61 28.38
CA ALA A 155 2.09 -25.86 27.26
C ALA A 155 1.23 -24.65 26.85
N THR A 156 0.66 -23.93 27.83
CA THR A 156 -0.27 -22.82 27.57
C THR A 156 0.42 -21.67 26.84
N ASN A 157 -0.36 -20.88 26.11
CA ASN A 157 0.17 -19.77 25.29
C ASN A 157 1.13 -20.26 24.20
N PHE A 158 0.91 -21.46 23.64
CA PHE A 158 1.70 -21.96 22.52
C PHE A 158 1.39 -21.16 21.24
N LYS A 159 2.42 -20.87 20.42
CA LYS A 159 2.27 -20.21 19.12
C LYS A 159 2.94 -21.05 18.03
N ALA A 160 2.33 -21.14 16.85
CA ALA A 160 3.04 -21.64 15.67
C ALA A 160 2.75 -20.80 14.42
N LYS A 161 3.79 -20.55 13.62
CA LYS A 161 3.70 -19.80 12.37
C LYS A 161 4.47 -20.51 11.25
N ASN A 162 3.83 -20.70 10.09
CA ASN A 162 4.42 -21.31 8.89
C ASN A 162 4.97 -22.74 9.11
N ILE A 163 4.39 -23.50 10.05
CA ILE A 163 4.80 -24.89 10.34
C ILE A 163 3.84 -25.88 9.71
N VAL A 164 4.38 -26.97 9.16
CA VAL A 164 3.61 -28.12 8.69
C VAL A 164 3.69 -29.23 9.73
N PHE A 165 2.56 -29.56 10.34
CA PHE A 165 2.38 -30.73 11.19
C PHE A 165 1.79 -31.85 10.34
N GLU A 166 2.48 -32.98 10.25
CA GLU A 166 2.08 -34.11 9.42
C GLU A 166 2.12 -35.42 10.20
N ASN A 167 1.22 -36.35 9.91
CA ASN A 167 1.41 -37.76 10.25
C ASN A 167 1.48 -38.58 8.95
N SER A 168 2.62 -39.22 8.73
CA SER A 168 2.89 -39.95 7.49
C SER A 168 2.13 -41.26 7.38
N PHE A 169 1.58 -41.81 8.48
CA PHE A 169 1.00 -43.15 8.53
C PHE A 169 -0.02 -43.42 7.40
N ASN A 170 -0.90 -42.45 7.14
CA ASN A 170 -1.91 -42.55 6.09
C ASN A 170 -1.47 -41.95 4.75
N ARG A 171 -0.29 -41.35 4.66
CA ARG A 171 0.15 -40.55 3.50
C ARG A 171 1.17 -41.30 2.68
N TYR A 172 2.16 -41.89 3.32
CA TYR A 172 3.21 -42.64 2.67
C TYR A 172 3.86 -43.60 3.67
N LEU A 173 4.19 -44.80 3.20
CA LEU A 173 4.88 -45.81 4.00
C LEU A 173 6.35 -45.45 4.07
N THR A 174 6.97 -45.56 5.25
CA THR A 174 8.36 -45.17 5.43
C THR A 174 9.24 -46.35 5.82
N GLN A 175 10.53 -46.28 5.51
CA GLN A 175 11.47 -47.33 5.87
C GLN A 175 11.62 -47.46 7.39
N GLU A 176 11.56 -46.34 8.12
CA GLU A 176 11.64 -46.34 9.58
C GLU A 176 10.43 -47.04 10.21
N GLU A 177 9.22 -46.81 9.69
CA GLU A 177 8.01 -47.49 10.15
C GLU A 177 8.12 -49.03 10.01
N LEU A 178 8.61 -49.48 8.86
CA LEU A 178 8.84 -50.91 8.60
C LEU A 178 9.94 -51.48 9.50
N ALA A 179 11.06 -50.76 9.65
CA ALA A 179 12.17 -51.17 10.50
C ALA A 179 11.79 -51.23 12.00
N ASP A 180 10.85 -50.39 12.41
CA ASP A 180 10.25 -50.34 13.74
C ASP A 180 9.19 -51.44 13.98
N GLY A 181 8.96 -52.28 12.97
CA GLY A 181 8.18 -53.50 13.10
C GLY A 181 6.69 -53.25 13.32
N VAL A 182 6.12 -52.24 12.65
CA VAL A 182 4.67 -51.95 12.68
C VAL A 182 3.85 -53.25 12.59
N GLU A 183 3.02 -53.50 13.58
CA GLU A 183 2.20 -54.72 13.67
C GLU A 183 0.77 -54.38 14.05
N CYS A 184 -0.18 -54.88 13.28
CA CYS A 184 -1.60 -54.69 13.52
C CYS A 184 -2.01 -55.41 14.81
N THR A 185 -2.74 -54.73 15.70
CA THR A 185 -3.26 -55.33 16.94
C THR A 185 -4.44 -56.28 16.69
N ASN A 186 -5.07 -56.20 15.52
CA ASN A 186 -6.29 -56.92 15.13
C ASN A 186 -7.55 -56.55 15.94
N GLU A 187 -7.51 -55.47 16.74
CA GLU A 187 -8.65 -55.04 17.57
C GLU A 187 -9.66 -54.17 16.81
N THR A 188 -9.17 -53.24 15.98
CA THR A 188 -10.00 -52.25 15.25
C THR A 188 -9.80 -52.26 13.74
N LEU A 189 -8.60 -52.60 13.26
CA LEU A 189 -8.29 -52.89 11.86
C LEU A 189 -7.77 -54.31 11.70
N LYS A 190 -7.88 -54.86 10.49
CA LYS A 190 -7.46 -56.23 10.13
C LYS A 190 -6.35 -56.26 9.05
N VAL A 191 -5.74 -55.12 8.73
CA VAL A 191 -4.76 -55.02 7.64
C VAL A 191 -3.35 -54.80 8.17
N GLN A 192 -2.45 -55.72 7.85
CA GLN A 192 -1.03 -55.64 8.18
C GLN A 192 -0.29 -54.76 7.18
N ARG A 193 0.68 -53.99 7.64
CA ARG A 193 1.52 -53.10 6.80
C ARG A 193 2.84 -53.77 6.46
N TYR A 194 3.24 -53.69 5.20
CA TYR A 194 4.49 -54.21 4.65
C TYR A 194 4.88 -53.40 3.40
N ASN A 195 6.08 -53.59 2.88
CA ASN A 195 6.56 -52.83 1.72
C ASN A 195 5.63 -53.01 0.51
N GLY A 196 5.27 -51.91 -0.15
CA GLY A 196 4.44 -51.90 -1.35
C GLY A 196 2.91 -51.86 -1.12
N VAL A 197 2.43 -51.78 0.13
CA VAL A 197 1.00 -51.56 0.38
C VAL A 197 0.56 -50.14 0.04
N ASP A 198 -0.67 -49.99 -0.43
CA ASP A 198 -1.28 -48.69 -0.68
C ASP A 198 -1.90 -48.11 0.60
N VAL A 199 -1.08 -47.36 1.33
CA VAL A 199 -1.46 -46.70 2.59
C VAL A 199 -2.46 -45.55 2.40
N GLN A 200 -2.70 -45.11 1.16
CA GLN A 200 -3.67 -44.07 0.84
C GLN A 200 -5.06 -44.63 0.52
N SER A 201 -5.21 -45.96 0.45
CA SER A 201 -6.50 -46.61 0.28
C SER A 201 -7.35 -46.53 1.54
N LYS A 202 -8.68 -46.62 1.39
CA LYS A 202 -9.59 -46.64 2.54
C LYS A 202 -9.32 -47.82 3.48
N ALA A 203 -8.95 -48.97 2.92
CA ALA A 203 -8.69 -50.20 3.69
C ALA A 203 -7.49 -50.08 4.64
N TYR A 204 -6.50 -49.26 4.29
CA TYR A 204 -5.25 -49.07 5.05
C TYR A 204 -5.18 -47.77 5.85
N THR A 205 -6.28 -47.01 5.90
CA THR A 205 -6.37 -45.79 6.69
C THR A 205 -6.82 -46.08 8.12
N GLU A 206 -6.16 -45.46 9.09
CA GLU A 206 -6.54 -45.48 10.52
C GLU A 206 -6.32 -44.11 11.17
N ARG A 207 -6.80 -43.92 12.40
CA ARG A 207 -6.53 -42.75 13.24
C ARG A 207 -5.03 -42.55 13.39
N ALA A 208 -4.55 -41.38 12.98
CA ALA A 208 -3.14 -41.02 13.07
C ALA A 208 -3.02 -39.50 13.16
N ALA A 209 -2.92 -38.98 14.37
CA ALA A 209 -2.96 -37.53 14.58
C ALA A 209 -1.66 -36.84 14.13
N ALA A 210 -1.79 -35.71 13.45
CA ALA A 210 -0.67 -34.81 13.16
C ALA A 210 -0.35 -33.94 14.38
N LEU A 211 -1.38 -33.46 15.08
CA LEU A 211 -1.21 -32.62 16.28
C LEU A 211 -2.29 -32.93 17.33
N SER A 212 -1.85 -33.08 18.58
CA SER A 212 -2.72 -33.09 19.76
C SER A 212 -2.54 -31.81 20.56
N VAL A 213 -3.59 -30.98 20.67
CA VAL A 213 -3.58 -29.71 21.39
C VAL A 213 -4.38 -29.83 22.69
N ASP A 214 -3.73 -30.26 23.76
CA ASP A 214 -4.37 -30.43 25.08
C ASP A 214 -4.24 -29.21 25.98
N THR A 215 -3.73 -28.11 25.43
CA THR A 215 -3.51 -26.84 26.14
C THR A 215 -4.47 -25.75 25.67
N GLY A 216 -4.65 -24.74 26.52
CA GLY A 216 -5.42 -23.55 26.22
C GLY A 216 -4.53 -22.38 25.82
N TYR A 217 -5.15 -21.37 25.22
CA TYR A 217 -4.48 -20.18 24.70
C TYR A 217 -3.46 -20.52 23.59
N ALA A 218 -3.74 -21.56 22.81
CA ALA A 218 -2.88 -21.97 21.70
C ALA A 218 -3.33 -21.32 20.38
N GLU A 219 -2.39 -20.75 19.61
CA GLU A 219 -2.69 -20.11 18.34
C GLU A 219 -1.76 -20.50 17.19
N PHE A 220 -2.32 -20.58 15.98
CA PHE A 220 -1.66 -21.09 14.79
C PHE A 220 -1.94 -20.16 13.60
N LEU A 221 -0.89 -19.72 12.89
CA LEU A 221 -0.98 -18.85 11.71
C LEU A 221 -0.27 -19.49 10.52
N ASN A 222 -0.97 -19.60 9.38
CA ASN A 222 -0.41 -20.16 8.14
C ASN A 222 0.19 -21.57 8.33
N CYS A 223 -0.36 -22.37 9.25
CA CYS A 223 0.10 -23.73 9.50
C CYS A 223 -0.64 -24.74 8.61
N LYS A 224 -0.02 -25.90 8.39
CA LYS A 224 -0.66 -27.04 7.70
C LYS A 224 -0.75 -28.23 8.65
N PHE A 225 -1.89 -28.92 8.68
CA PHE A 225 -2.15 -30.11 9.48
C PHE A 225 -2.56 -31.24 8.55
N LEU A 226 -1.70 -32.23 8.36
CA LEU A 226 -1.80 -33.19 7.26
C LEU A 226 -1.87 -34.63 7.78
N SER A 227 -3.04 -35.27 7.66
CA SER A 227 -3.20 -36.71 7.90
C SER A 227 -4.44 -37.23 7.13
N SER A 228 -5.21 -38.16 7.71
CA SER A 228 -6.43 -38.72 7.16
C SER A 228 -7.51 -38.83 8.23
N GLN A 229 -7.42 -39.80 9.14
CA GLN A 229 -8.36 -39.91 10.25
C GLN A 229 -7.75 -39.34 11.52
N ASP A 230 -8.55 -38.58 12.28
CA ASP A 230 -8.16 -37.94 13.54
C ASP A 230 -6.95 -36.98 13.37
N THR A 231 -6.91 -36.16 12.30
CA THR A 231 -5.75 -35.30 11.98
C THR A 231 -5.38 -34.34 13.11
N LEU A 232 -6.36 -33.60 13.66
CA LEU A 232 -6.15 -32.55 14.65
C LEU A 232 -7.06 -32.79 15.87
N TYR A 233 -6.45 -33.08 17.01
CA TYR A 233 -7.16 -33.16 18.27
C TYR A 233 -7.16 -31.82 19.03
N THR A 234 -8.33 -31.37 19.47
CA THR A 234 -8.52 -30.13 20.26
C THR A 234 -9.02 -30.45 21.68
N GLY A 235 -8.10 -30.56 22.64
CA GLY A 235 -8.38 -30.95 24.02
C GLY A 235 -8.42 -29.81 25.04
N GLY A 236 -7.55 -28.81 24.90
CA GLY A 236 -7.49 -27.65 25.80
C GLY A 236 -8.22 -26.44 25.22
N SER A 237 -8.61 -25.47 26.04
CA SER A 237 -9.43 -24.31 25.61
C SER A 237 -8.89 -23.01 26.20
N PRO A 238 -8.94 -21.87 25.48
CA PRO A 238 -9.38 -21.71 24.07
C PRO A 238 -8.27 -22.02 23.04
N GLN A 239 -8.63 -22.15 21.76
CA GLN A 239 -7.68 -22.35 20.64
C GLN A 239 -8.06 -21.48 19.43
N TYR A 240 -7.07 -21.01 18.67
CA TYR A 240 -7.28 -20.17 17.47
C TYR A 240 -6.43 -20.60 16.28
N TYR A 241 -7.06 -20.78 15.13
CA TYR A 241 -6.41 -21.20 13.89
C TYR A 241 -6.74 -20.19 12.80
N LYS A 242 -5.73 -19.49 12.25
CA LYS A 242 -5.90 -18.51 11.18
C LYS A 242 -5.14 -18.88 9.93
N ASN A 243 -5.82 -18.82 8.77
CA ASN A 243 -5.23 -19.09 7.46
C ASN A 243 -4.51 -20.47 7.39
N CYS A 244 -5.00 -21.44 8.16
CA CYS A 244 -4.41 -22.76 8.22
C CYS A 244 -5.02 -23.68 7.16
N LEU A 245 -4.27 -24.69 6.74
CA LEU A 245 -4.78 -25.83 5.98
C LEU A 245 -4.90 -27.04 6.90
N ILE A 246 -6.11 -27.57 7.08
CA ILE A 246 -6.36 -28.83 7.77
C ILE A 246 -6.84 -29.84 6.74
N GLU A 247 -6.04 -30.88 6.52
CA GLU A 247 -6.34 -31.97 5.59
C GLU A 247 -6.66 -33.28 6.32
N GLY A 248 -7.79 -33.88 5.99
CA GLY A 248 -8.18 -35.19 6.49
C GLY A 248 -9.45 -35.74 5.85
N GLN A 249 -9.99 -36.81 6.43
CA GLN A 249 -11.13 -37.55 5.91
C GLN A 249 -12.11 -37.97 6.99
N THR A 250 -11.69 -38.68 8.04
CA THR A 250 -12.62 -39.13 9.10
C THR A 250 -12.32 -38.37 10.39
N ASP A 251 -13.32 -37.69 10.96
CA ASP A 251 -13.23 -36.97 12.24
C ASP A 251 -11.98 -36.09 12.34
N TYR A 252 -11.58 -35.45 11.23
CA TYR A 252 -10.20 -34.96 11.14
C TYR A 252 -9.95 -33.70 11.99
N ILE A 253 -11.01 -33.08 12.51
CA ILE A 253 -10.97 -32.13 13.62
C ILE A 253 -11.88 -32.67 14.74
N PHE A 254 -11.30 -33.07 15.87
CA PHE A 254 -12.06 -33.75 16.90
C PHE A 254 -11.60 -33.38 18.31
N GLY A 255 -12.47 -33.58 19.29
CA GLY A 255 -12.26 -33.14 20.67
C GLY A 255 -13.34 -32.18 21.15
N GLY A 256 -12.99 -31.31 22.08
CA GLY A 256 -13.97 -30.46 22.76
C GLY A 256 -13.49 -29.08 23.14
N SER A 257 -12.52 -28.54 22.41
CA SER A 257 -12.05 -27.18 22.65
C SER A 257 -13.11 -26.12 22.32
N ASN A 258 -12.97 -24.97 22.96
CA ASN A 258 -13.46 -23.69 22.48
C ASN A 258 -12.50 -23.20 21.38
N ALA A 259 -12.69 -23.70 20.16
CA ALA A 259 -11.76 -23.49 19.05
C ALA A 259 -12.40 -22.69 17.91
N VAL A 260 -11.67 -21.68 17.43
CA VAL A 260 -12.06 -20.90 16.26
C VAL A 260 -11.10 -21.19 15.11
N PHE A 261 -11.67 -21.59 13.98
CA PHE A 261 -11.01 -21.76 12.69
C PHE A 261 -11.45 -20.61 11.79
N ASP A 262 -10.53 -19.69 11.53
CA ASP A 262 -10.76 -18.44 10.80
C ASP A 262 -10.01 -18.47 9.48
N SER A 263 -10.75 -18.35 8.38
CA SER A 263 -10.19 -18.31 7.02
C SER A 263 -9.33 -19.55 6.68
N CYS A 264 -9.69 -20.70 7.26
CA CYS A 264 -8.95 -21.95 7.07
C CYS A 264 -9.41 -22.72 5.82
N GLU A 265 -8.50 -23.50 5.24
CA GLU A 265 -8.81 -24.53 4.26
C GLU A 265 -9.05 -25.87 4.97
N LEU A 266 -10.21 -26.46 4.72
CA LEU A 266 -10.68 -27.74 5.24
C LEU A 266 -10.67 -28.73 4.07
N ARG A 267 -9.56 -29.41 3.85
CA ARG A 267 -9.34 -30.21 2.65
C ARG A 267 -9.66 -31.69 2.89
N TRP A 268 -10.59 -32.23 2.09
CA TRP A 268 -10.79 -33.67 1.99
C TRP A 268 -9.54 -34.32 1.40
N LYS A 269 -8.92 -35.20 2.17
CA LYS A 269 -7.75 -35.95 1.72
C LYS A 269 -8.12 -36.95 0.62
N GLY A 270 -9.28 -37.60 0.72
CA GLY A 270 -9.70 -38.65 -0.20
C GLY A 270 -8.91 -39.96 -0.05
N TYR A 271 -9.14 -40.86 -1.00
CA TYR A 271 -8.50 -42.17 -1.04
C TYR A 271 -8.07 -42.54 -2.46
N SER A 272 -7.03 -43.36 -2.58
CA SER A 272 -6.59 -43.95 -3.85
C SER A 272 -7.56 -45.03 -4.35
N SER A 273 -8.19 -45.76 -3.42
CA SER A 273 -9.23 -46.75 -3.69
C SER A 273 -10.20 -46.89 -2.51
N GLY A 274 -11.45 -47.29 -2.79
CA GLY A 274 -12.50 -47.43 -1.78
C GLY A 274 -13.02 -46.07 -1.26
N SER A 275 -13.11 -45.06 -2.13
CA SER A 275 -13.54 -43.71 -1.74
C SER A 275 -14.90 -43.71 -1.03
N VAL A 276 -14.97 -43.04 0.12
CA VAL A 276 -16.18 -42.86 0.91
C VAL A 276 -16.20 -41.46 1.53
N GLY A 277 -17.41 -40.94 1.78
CA GLY A 277 -17.59 -39.67 2.48
C GLY A 277 -16.96 -39.66 3.88
N GLY A 278 -16.53 -38.49 4.30
CA GLY A 278 -15.83 -38.25 5.55
C GLY A 278 -16.62 -37.40 6.57
N TYR A 279 -15.96 -37.02 7.67
CA TYR A 279 -16.49 -36.10 8.67
C TYR A 279 -15.43 -35.04 8.97
N ILE A 280 -15.76 -33.76 8.77
CA ILE A 280 -14.85 -32.67 9.14
C ILE A 280 -14.69 -32.63 10.65
N THR A 281 -15.80 -32.66 11.39
CA THR A 281 -15.79 -32.54 12.84
C THR A 281 -16.36 -33.74 13.58
N ALA A 282 -15.74 -34.08 14.72
CA ALA A 282 -16.34 -34.89 15.79
C ALA A 282 -16.17 -34.16 17.13
N ALA A 283 -17.16 -33.32 17.45
CA ALA A 283 -17.11 -32.43 18.61
C ALA A 283 -17.79 -33.05 19.85
N ARG A 284 -17.28 -32.76 21.03
CA ARG A 284 -17.89 -33.05 22.33
C ARG A 284 -17.69 -31.88 23.29
N GLU A 285 -18.46 -31.81 24.36
CA GLU A 285 -18.22 -30.83 25.42
C GLU A 285 -16.98 -31.17 26.25
N GLN A 286 -16.05 -30.22 26.37
CA GLN A 286 -14.89 -30.33 27.25
C GLN A 286 -14.46 -28.94 27.75
N GLY A 287 -14.44 -28.75 29.07
CA GLY A 287 -14.09 -27.46 29.70
C GLY A 287 -15.30 -26.59 30.06
N SER A 288 -15.05 -25.45 30.72
CA SER A 288 -16.10 -24.52 31.15
C SER A 288 -15.58 -23.06 31.12
N PRO A 289 -16.33 -22.10 30.53
CA PRO A 289 -17.57 -22.29 29.77
C PRO A 289 -17.30 -23.00 28.43
N TYR A 290 -18.26 -23.76 27.90
CA TYR A 290 -18.13 -24.49 26.63
C TYR A 290 -18.96 -23.84 25.51
N THR A 291 -18.28 -23.35 24.49
CA THR A 291 -18.83 -22.69 23.29
C THR A 291 -18.65 -23.56 22.03
N GLY A 292 -17.72 -24.52 22.05
CA GLY A 292 -17.45 -25.45 20.97
C GLY A 292 -16.70 -24.83 19.80
N TYR A 293 -16.93 -25.35 18.59
CA TYR A 293 -16.21 -24.94 17.41
C TYR A 293 -16.94 -23.85 16.61
N LEU A 294 -16.17 -22.88 16.14
CA LEU A 294 -16.59 -21.91 15.14
C LEU A 294 -15.67 -22.02 13.92
N PHE A 295 -16.25 -22.31 12.76
CA PHE A 295 -15.59 -22.24 11.46
C PHE A 295 -16.11 -21.01 10.73
N LYS A 296 -15.29 -19.98 10.62
CA LYS A 296 -15.66 -18.70 10.00
C LYS A 296 -14.83 -18.47 8.74
N ASP A 297 -15.51 -18.17 7.64
CA ASP A 297 -14.88 -17.86 6.33
C ASP A 297 -13.98 -18.99 5.81
N CYS A 298 -14.23 -20.22 6.24
CA CYS A 298 -13.47 -21.39 5.81
C CYS A 298 -13.84 -21.80 4.39
N LYS A 299 -12.94 -22.54 3.73
CA LYS A 299 -13.22 -23.20 2.46
C LYS A 299 -13.09 -24.72 2.60
N VAL A 300 -13.98 -25.46 1.97
CA VAL A 300 -13.93 -26.93 1.90
C VAL A 300 -13.50 -27.33 0.50
N THR A 301 -12.34 -27.98 0.41
CA THR A 301 -11.69 -28.34 -0.86
C THR A 301 -11.43 -29.84 -0.93
N ALA A 302 -11.05 -30.34 -2.10
CA ALA A 302 -10.65 -31.71 -2.33
C ALA A 302 -9.15 -31.77 -2.68
N ASN A 303 -8.48 -32.82 -2.19
CA ASN A 303 -7.18 -33.20 -2.72
C ASN A 303 -7.34 -33.65 -4.18
N SER A 304 -6.66 -32.97 -5.10
CA SER A 304 -6.77 -33.23 -6.54
C SER A 304 -6.09 -34.52 -6.99
N GLN A 305 -5.28 -35.15 -6.14
CA GLN A 305 -4.55 -36.38 -6.45
C GLN A 305 -5.30 -37.65 -6.04
N LEU A 306 -6.38 -37.52 -5.27
CA LEU A 306 -7.12 -38.65 -4.70
C LEU A 306 -8.61 -38.56 -4.98
N THR A 307 -9.29 -39.70 -4.92
CA THR A 307 -10.73 -39.75 -5.14
C THR A 307 -11.45 -39.29 -3.88
N VAL A 308 -12.16 -38.18 -3.99
CA VAL A 308 -12.97 -37.59 -2.91
C VAL A 308 -14.46 -37.82 -3.19
N SER A 309 -15.17 -38.28 -2.16
CA SER A 309 -16.63 -38.34 -2.12
C SER A 309 -17.16 -37.30 -1.15
N ALA A 310 -18.38 -36.79 -1.38
CA ALA A 310 -19.02 -35.82 -0.50
C ALA A 310 -19.06 -36.33 0.95
N GLY A 311 -18.60 -35.50 1.88
CA GLY A 311 -18.59 -35.81 3.32
C GLY A 311 -19.65 -35.05 4.10
N TYR A 312 -19.50 -35.03 5.42
CA TYR A 312 -20.34 -34.29 6.35
C TYR A 312 -19.49 -33.22 7.06
N LEU A 313 -20.12 -32.09 7.39
CA LEU A 313 -19.56 -31.05 8.26
C LEU A 313 -19.20 -31.61 9.65
N GLY A 314 -19.90 -32.66 10.08
CA GLY A 314 -19.48 -33.44 11.23
C GLY A 314 -20.55 -34.33 11.83
N ARG A 315 -20.23 -34.83 13.02
CA ARG A 315 -21.10 -35.68 13.83
C ARG A 315 -20.90 -35.43 15.34
N PRO A 316 -21.96 -35.52 16.17
CA PRO A 316 -21.89 -35.17 17.58
C PRO A 316 -21.29 -36.29 18.42
N TRP A 317 -20.09 -36.09 18.94
CA TRP A 317 -19.45 -36.99 19.91
C TRP A 317 -19.94 -36.71 21.35
N GLY A 318 -21.21 -36.33 21.51
CA GLY A 318 -21.86 -36.02 22.78
C GLY A 318 -23.09 -35.15 22.58
N GLN A 319 -24.05 -35.22 23.51
CA GLN A 319 -25.35 -34.52 23.39
C GLN A 319 -25.23 -32.99 23.44
N THR A 320 -24.15 -32.48 24.03
CA THR A 320 -23.91 -31.06 24.24
C THR A 320 -22.92 -30.47 23.24
N ALA A 321 -22.51 -31.24 22.23
CA ALA A 321 -21.54 -30.82 21.22
C ALA A 321 -22.00 -29.56 20.47
N LYS A 322 -21.09 -28.62 20.21
CA LYS A 322 -21.37 -27.37 19.49
C LYS A 322 -20.39 -27.18 18.33
N VAL A 323 -20.92 -27.01 17.14
CA VAL A 323 -20.17 -26.73 15.91
C VAL A 323 -20.98 -25.78 15.05
N LEU A 324 -20.39 -24.64 14.70
CA LEU A 324 -21.02 -23.64 13.84
C LEU A 324 -20.13 -23.36 12.63
N PHE A 325 -20.65 -23.57 11.42
CA PHE A 325 -20.04 -23.13 10.16
C PHE A 325 -20.72 -21.85 9.68
N VAL A 326 -19.91 -20.83 9.38
CA VAL A 326 -20.38 -19.51 8.91
C VAL A 326 -19.60 -19.12 7.66
N ASN A 327 -20.32 -18.73 6.61
CA ASN A 327 -19.76 -18.27 5.33
C ASN A 327 -18.74 -19.26 4.74
N THR A 328 -19.07 -20.55 4.77
CA THR A 328 -18.18 -21.59 4.26
C THR A 328 -18.27 -21.70 2.74
N THR A 329 -17.13 -21.71 2.06
CA THR A 329 -17.07 -21.87 0.59
C THR A 329 -16.71 -23.30 0.21
N LEU A 330 -17.62 -23.99 -0.48
CA LEU A 330 -17.37 -25.32 -1.02
C LEU A 330 -16.74 -25.19 -2.42
N GLN A 331 -15.67 -25.94 -2.69
CA GLN A 331 -15.06 -25.99 -4.02
C GLN A 331 -16.09 -26.29 -5.12
N ASN A 332 -17.03 -27.19 -4.85
CA ASN A 332 -18.21 -27.49 -5.69
C ASN A 332 -19.30 -28.19 -4.84
N GLY A 333 -20.45 -28.48 -5.46
CA GLY A 333 -21.61 -29.08 -4.78
C GLY A 333 -21.40 -30.50 -4.24
N ASN A 334 -20.32 -31.18 -4.64
CA ASN A 334 -20.01 -32.55 -4.21
C ASN A 334 -19.05 -32.59 -3.00
N MET A 335 -18.84 -31.47 -2.30
CA MET A 335 -17.97 -31.44 -1.12
C MET A 335 -18.69 -31.89 0.16
N ILE A 336 -19.97 -31.55 0.31
CA ILE A 336 -20.78 -31.83 1.50
C ILE A 336 -22.10 -32.47 1.05
N THR A 337 -22.51 -33.56 1.71
CA THR A 337 -23.79 -34.22 1.45
C THR A 337 -24.97 -33.29 1.78
N ALA A 338 -26.13 -33.50 1.16
CA ALA A 338 -27.33 -32.69 1.41
C ALA A 338 -27.72 -32.65 2.90
N ALA A 339 -27.55 -33.77 3.60
CA ALA A 339 -27.79 -33.89 5.04
C ALA A 339 -26.87 -32.98 5.88
N GLY A 340 -25.65 -32.70 5.41
CA GLY A 340 -24.61 -31.89 6.07
C GLY A 340 -24.02 -32.50 7.33
N TRP A 341 -24.85 -33.11 8.18
CA TRP A 341 -24.49 -33.68 9.48
C TRP A 341 -24.98 -35.12 9.60
N THR A 342 -24.31 -35.93 10.41
CA THR A 342 -24.74 -37.32 10.67
C THR A 342 -24.60 -37.71 12.14
N SER A 343 -25.18 -38.85 12.52
CA SER A 343 -25.17 -39.35 13.90
C SER A 343 -23.84 -39.96 14.31
N MET A 344 -23.54 -39.94 15.61
CA MET A 344 -22.45 -40.70 16.21
C MET A 344 -22.91 -41.30 17.54
N SER A 345 -22.60 -42.59 17.76
CA SER A 345 -22.91 -43.31 19.02
C SER A 345 -24.37 -43.16 19.50
N GLY A 346 -25.33 -43.09 18.57
CA GLY A 346 -26.76 -42.94 18.86
C GLY A 346 -27.26 -41.51 19.02
N VAL A 347 -26.38 -40.51 19.09
CA VAL A 347 -26.75 -39.08 19.15
C VAL A 347 -27.03 -38.59 17.72
N GLN A 348 -28.24 -38.07 17.51
CA GLN A 348 -28.67 -37.51 16.23
C GLN A 348 -28.32 -36.02 16.17
N PRO A 349 -27.82 -35.49 15.04
CA PRO A 349 -27.51 -34.06 14.91
C PRO A 349 -28.76 -33.19 15.10
N GLU A 350 -29.95 -33.67 14.74
CA GLU A 350 -31.22 -32.96 14.91
C GLU A 350 -31.59 -32.75 16.40
N SER A 351 -31.05 -33.59 17.30
CA SER A 351 -31.30 -33.47 18.74
C SER A 351 -30.27 -32.62 19.48
N VAL A 352 -29.26 -32.11 18.75
CA VAL A 352 -28.16 -31.31 19.30
C VAL A 352 -28.33 -29.87 18.82
N ASP A 353 -28.75 -28.96 19.72
CA ASP A 353 -28.90 -27.54 19.36
C ASP A 353 -27.61 -26.97 18.75
N GLY A 354 -26.45 -27.42 19.23
CA GLY A 354 -25.16 -26.85 18.87
C GLY A 354 -24.68 -27.03 17.43
N PHE A 355 -25.32 -27.84 16.58
CA PHE A 355 -24.86 -28.14 15.22
C PHE A 355 -25.53 -27.21 14.21
N LYS A 356 -24.81 -26.16 13.81
CA LYS A 356 -25.37 -25.01 13.10
C LYS A 356 -24.60 -24.66 11.83
N GLU A 357 -25.30 -24.16 10.82
CA GLU A 357 -24.72 -23.71 9.56
C GLU A 357 -25.37 -22.41 9.08
N ASN A 358 -24.56 -21.51 8.51
CA ASN A 358 -25.00 -20.28 7.87
C ASN A 358 -24.13 -19.94 6.65
N GLY A 359 -24.76 -19.40 5.60
CA GLY A 359 -24.05 -18.72 4.52
C GLY A 359 -23.17 -19.61 3.64
N THR A 360 -23.35 -20.93 3.66
CA THR A 360 -22.57 -21.85 2.82
C THR A 360 -22.84 -21.59 1.34
N LYS A 361 -21.77 -21.45 0.57
CA LYS A 361 -21.82 -21.16 -0.87
C LYS A 361 -20.83 -22.03 -1.63
N LEU A 362 -21.05 -22.15 -2.93
CA LEU A 362 -20.11 -22.73 -3.87
C LEU A 362 -19.02 -21.70 -4.23
N SER A 363 -17.92 -22.16 -4.81
CA SER A 363 -16.82 -21.33 -5.29
C SER A 363 -17.23 -20.26 -6.30
N ASN A 364 -18.32 -20.49 -7.05
CA ASN A 364 -18.94 -19.52 -7.96
C ASN A 364 -19.88 -18.51 -7.27
N GLY A 365 -19.95 -18.51 -5.93
CA GLY A 365 -20.80 -17.62 -5.13
C GLY A 365 -22.24 -18.11 -4.93
N GLN A 366 -22.68 -19.17 -5.60
CA GLN A 366 -24.04 -19.69 -5.46
C GLN A 366 -24.27 -20.26 -4.06
N ARG A 367 -25.33 -19.79 -3.36
CA ARG A 367 -25.71 -20.35 -2.05
C ARG A 367 -26.13 -21.82 -2.18
N VAL A 368 -25.70 -22.62 -1.22
CA VAL A 368 -26.12 -24.02 -1.08
C VAL A 368 -27.48 -24.06 -0.39
N ASP A 369 -28.40 -24.89 -0.90
CA ASP A 369 -29.67 -25.12 -0.21
C ASP A 369 -29.42 -25.91 1.09
N LEU A 370 -29.81 -25.29 2.21
CA LEU A 370 -29.66 -25.85 3.55
C LEU A 370 -30.94 -26.54 4.04
N SER A 371 -32.01 -26.58 3.23
CA SER A 371 -33.31 -27.17 3.62
C SER A 371 -33.24 -28.64 4.03
N GLN A 372 -32.25 -29.37 3.51
CA GLN A 372 -32.03 -30.80 3.78
C GLN A 372 -31.07 -31.06 4.95
N ARG A 373 -30.60 -30.02 5.64
CA ARG A 373 -29.66 -30.19 6.75
C ARG A 373 -30.33 -30.88 7.94
N LYS A 374 -29.65 -31.90 8.46
CA LYS A 374 -30.00 -32.59 9.71
C LYS A 374 -29.56 -31.84 10.96
N GLY A 375 -28.85 -30.72 10.82
CA GLY A 375 -28.56 -29.78 11.90
C GLY A 375 -29.53 -28.59 11.86
N HIS A 376 -29.16 -27.52 12.53
CA HIS A 376 -29.91 -26.28 12.53
C HIS A 376 -29.25 -25.24 11.60
N THR A 377 -30.03 -24.27 11.15
CA THR A 377 -29.52 -23.11 10.42
C THR A 377 -29.51 -21.89 11.32
N VAL A 378 -28.57 -20.99 11.09
CA VAL A 378 -28.51 -19.69 11.76
C VAL A 378 -28.89 -18.63 10.74
N SER A 379 -29.66 -17.62 11.16
CA SER A 379 -30.02 -16.51 10.28
C SER A 379 -28.77 -15.71 9.88
N ASP A 380 -28.79 -15.07 8.72
CA ASP A 380 -27.66 -14.22 8.30
C ASP A 380 -27.42 -13.08 9.31
N SER A 381 -28.47 -12.55 9.94
CA SER A 381 -28.35 -11.53 10.99
C SER A 381 -27.69 -12.04 12.26
N ASP A 382 -28.04 -13.25 12.72
CA ASP A 382 -27.42 -13.84 13.91
C ASP A 382 -25.96 -14.22 13.62
N ALA A 383 -25.70 -14.71 12.40
CA ALA A 383 -24.36 -15.06 11.97
C ALA A 383 -23.43 -13.83 11.88
N ALA A 384 -23.93 -12.71 11.35
CA ALA A 384 -23.20 -11.43 11.32
C ALA A 384 -22.87 -10.90 12.73
N ASN A 385 -23.70 -11.22 13.73
CA ASN A 385 -23.51 -10.79 15.11
C ASN A 385 -22.61 -11.74 15.94
N ILE A 386 -22.02 -12.78 15.34
CA ILE A 386 -21.13 -13.70 16.06
C ILE A 386 -19.85 -12.98 16.49
N ASN A 387 -19.64 -12.90 17.80
CA ASN A 387 -18.39 -12.42 18.36
C ASN A 387 -17.39 -13.57 18.56
N ILE A 388 -16.32 -13.58 17.74
CA ILE A 388 -15.22 -14.55 17.82
C ILE A 388 -14.60 -14.63 19.22
N SER A 389 -14.44 -13.50 19.92
CA SER A 389 -13.85 -13.49 21.26
C SER A 389 -14.71 -14.25 22.27
N SER A 390 -16.04 -14.24 22.11
CA SER A 390 -16.95 -14.97 22.99
C SER A 390 -16.77 -16.47 22.87
N TYR A 391 -16.47 -16.98 21.68
CA TYR A 391 -16.11 -18.38 21.50
C TYR A 391 -14.81 -18.75 22.22
N MET A 392 -13.89 -17.81 22.41
CA MET A 392 -12.58 -18.06 23.02
C MET A 392 -12.48 -17.56 24.47
N ASN A 393 -13.58 -17.53 25.22
CA ASN A 393 -13.60 -17.05 26.62
C ASN A 393 -13.06 -15.62 26.77
N ASN A 394 -13.33 -14.75 25.79
CA ASN A 394 -12.82 -13.39 25.66
C ASN A 394 -11.29 -13.27 25.59
N TRP A 395 -10.59 -14.38 25.32
CA TRP A 395 -9.19 -14.32 24.94
C TRP A 395 -9.04 -13.67 23.57
N THR A 396 -8.04 -12.80 23.45
CA THR A 396 -7.66 -12.16 22.18
C THR A 396 -6.34 -12.78 21.71
N PRO A 397 -6.36 -13.75 20.78
CA PRO A 397 -5.14 -14.33 20.21
C PRO A 397 -4.33 -13.26 19.47
N SER A 398 -3.00 -13.32 19.54
CA SER A 398 -2.13 -12.36 18.87
C SER A 398 -2.19 -12.45 17.34
N PHE A 399 -2.63 -13.59 16.80
CA PHE A 399 -2.85 -13.82 15.38
C PHE A 399 -4.25 -13.45 14.89
N LEU A 400 -5.15 -12.94 15.75
CA LEU A 400 -6.52 -12.58 15.34
C LEU A 400 -6.54 -11.63 14.13
N ASN A 401 -5.57 -10.72 14.05
CA ASN A 401 -5.40 -9.78 12.94
C ASN A 401 -4.43 -10.26 11.85
N GLY A 402 -3.71 -11.38 12.07
CA GLY A 402 -2.58 -11.78 11.22
C GLY A 402 -1.38 -10.86 11.50
N GLU A 403 -0.34 -11.40 12.14
CA GLU A 403 0.77 -10.66 12.77
C GLU A 403 0.31 -9.52 13.69
N GLY A 404 0.37 -9.78 15.00
CA GLY A 404 -0.25 -8.91 16.00
C GLY A 404 0.26 -7.48 15.96
N ASN A 405 -0.65 -6.54 15.70
CA ASN A 405 -0.84 -5.46 16.64
C ASN A 405 -2.28 -5.42 17.14
N THR A 406 -2.38 -5.13 18.42
CA THR A 406 -3.58 -5.00 19.24
C THR A 406 -4.66 -4.09 18.62
N SER A 407 -5.91 -4.37 19.00
CA SER A 407 -7.17 -3.61 18.83
C SER A 407 -8.09 -3.97 17.64
N SER A 408 -9.20 -4.63 18.01
CA SER A 408 -10.59 -4.52 17.54
C SER A 408 -10.89 -4.06 16.10
N GLY A 409 -11.66 -4.88 15.36
CA GLY A 409 -12.51 -4.42 14.25
C GLY A 409 -13.06 -5.56 13.38
N ASN A 410 -14.38 -5.63 13.22
CA ASN A 410 -15.20 -6.59 12.46
C ASN A 410 -15.08 -6.50 10.93
N ASN A 411 -14.98 -7.63 10.21
CA ASN A 411 -15.33 -7.80 8.77
C ASN A 411 -16.03 -9.17 8.73
N ASP A 412 -17.30 -9.35 8.39
CA ASP A 412 -18.23 -8.54 7.61
C ASP A 412 -17.59 -7.94 6.35
N GLN A 413 -17.52 -8.76 5.31
CA GLN A 413 -17.69 -8.28 3.95
C GLN A 413 -19.14 -8.47 3.52
N PRO A 414 -19.98 -7.43 3.56
CA PRO A 414 -21.20 -7.39 2.77
C PRO A 414 -20.87 -7.53 1.28
N SER A 415 -21.60 -8.42 0.63
CA SER A 415 -21.36 -8.97 -0.71
C SER A 415 -21.82 -8.08 -1.87
N SER A 416 -22.11 -6.80 -1.63
CA SER A 416 -22.54 -5.85 -2.66
C SER A 416 -21.43 -4.84 -2.90
N ASN A 417 -20.97 -4.74 -4.15
CA ASN A 417 -20.12 -3.64 -4.57
C ASN A 417 -20.90 -2.34 -4.44
N VAL A 418 -20.35 -1.34 -3.74
CA VAL A 418 -21.01 -0.05 -3.51
C VAL A 418 -20.44 0.96 -4.49
N GLU A 419 -21.19 1.20 -5.56
CA GLU A 419 -20.76 2.10 -6.62
C GLU A 419 -20.57 3.54 -6.10
N GLY A 420 -19.44 4.13 -6.49
CA GLY A 420 -19.04 5.46 -6.07
C GLY A 420 -18.82 5.59 -4.56
N ALA A 421 -18.53 4.51 -3.85
CA ALA A 421 -18.10 4.53 -2.46
C ALA A 421 -16.67 5.08 -2.30
N ILE A 422 -15.74 4.73 -3.19
CA ILE A 422 -14.40 5.35 -3.21
C ILE A 422 -14.52 6.72 -3.88
N LYS A 423 -14.10 7.77 -3.18
CA LYS A 423 -14.10 9.15 -3.68
C LYS A 423 -12.83 9.46 -4.45
N THR A 424 -11.71 9.02 -3.92
CA THR A 424 -10.39 9.22 -4.51
C THR A 424 -9.45 8.15 -4.00
N CYS A 425 -8.49 7.77 -4.83
CA CYS A 425 -7.41 6.87 -4.46
C CYS A 425 -6.19 7.24 -5.29
N GLY A 426 -5.00 6.88 -4.80
CA GLY A 426 -3.78 7.13 -5.55
C GLY A 426 -2.54 6.56 -4.90
N GLY A 427 -1.48 6.44 -5.69
CA GLY A 427 -0.14 6.12 -5.24
C GLY A 427 0.70 7.40 -5.15
N TRP A 428 1.31 7.64 -3.99
CA TRP A 428 2.26 8.73 -3.77
C TRP A 428 3.56 8.13 -3.26
N TYR A 429 4.55 8.01 -4.15
CA TYR A 429 5.77 7.23 -3.88
C TYR A 429 5.43 5.84 -3.33
N GLU A 430 6.14 5.38 -2.31
CA GLU A 430 6.03 4.06 -1.69
C GLU A 430 4.85 3.98 -0.71
N GLU A 431 3.85 4.84 -0.93
CA GLU A 431 2.60 4.93 -0.18
C GLU A 431 1.41 4.91 -1.15
N ALA A 432 0.30 4.34 -0.69
CA ALA A 432 -0.99 4.45 -1.36
C ALA A 432 -2.05 5.00 -0.42
N PHE A 433 -3.00 5.74 -0.94
CA PHE A 433 -4.13 6.22 -0.16
C PHE A 433 -5.47 5.92 -0.84
N VAL A 434 -6.51 5.80 -0.03
CA VAL A 434 -7.89 5.72 -0.48
C VAL A 434 -8.76 6.57 0.45
N GLU A 435 -9.63 7.38 -0.13
CA GLU A 435 -10.70 8.08 0.57
C GLU A 435 -12.05 7.56 0.06
N TRP A 436 -13.02 7.49 0.97
CA TRP A 436 -14.33 6.96 0.66
C TRP A 436 -15.47 7.79 1.25
N ASP A 437 -16.68 7.43 0.86
CA ASP A 437 -17.91 7.94 1.41
C ASP A 437 -18.45 6.98 2.48
N SER A 438 -18.24 7.33 3.75
CA SER A 438 -18.77 6.53 4.86
C SER A 438 -20.30 6.47 4.89
N SER A 439 -21.02 7.41 4.27
CA SER A 439 -22.48 7.30 4.15
C SER A 439 -22.91 6.16 3.23
N LYS A 440 -22.07 5.84 2.24
CA LYS A 440 -22.29 4.74 1.29
C LYS A 440 -21.79 3.40 1.83
N LEU A 441 -20.55 3.34 2.34
CA LEU A 441 -19.96 2.10 2.87
C LEU A 441 -20.47 1.72 4.26
N GLY A 442 -21.06 2.67 4.99
CA GLY A 442 -21.50 2.46 6.36
C GLY A 442 -20.33 2.42 7.36
N ASN A 443 -20.53 1.70 8.45
CA ASN A 443 -19.63 1.66 9.61
C ASN A 443 -18.64 0.47 9.53
N ASN A 444 -17.75 0.34 10.53
CA ASN A 444 -16.79 -0.78 10.65
C ASN A 444 -15.87 -0.93 9.43
N VAL A 445 -15.38 0.20 8.90
CA VAL A 445 -14.59 0.15 7.68
C VAL A 445 -13.26 -0.58 7.90
N LYS A 446 -12.95 -1.51 7.01
CA LYS A 446 -11.65 -2.13 6.88
C LYS A 446 -11.08 -1.99 5.49
N VAL A 447 -9.76 -2.02 5.48
CA VAL A 447 -8.96 -1.90 4.27
C VAL A 447 -7.99 -3.06 4.17
N SER A 448 -7.83 -3.61 2.97
CA SER A 448 -6.78 -4.56 2.64
C SER A 448 -6.17 -4.23 1.28
N TYR A 449 -4.94 -4.66 1.03
CA TYR A 449 -4.23 -4.40 -0.21
C TYR A 449 -3.45 -5.62 -0.67
N ALA A 450 -3.25 -5.75 -1.98
CA ALA A 450 -2.41 -6.76 -2.59
C ALA A 450 -1.75 -6.19 -3.84
N PRO A 451 -0.55 -6.66 -4.24
CA PRO A 451 -0.08 -6.41 -5.60
C PRO A 451 -1.17 -6.76 -6.61
N GLU A 452 -1.36 -5.94 -7.63
CA GLU A 452 -2.40 -6.15 -8.63
C GLU A 452 -2.34 -7.57 -9.21
N GLY A 453 -3.50 -8.24 -9.30
CA GLY A 453 -3.60 -9.63 -9.74
C GLY A 453 -3.30 -10.68 -8.66
N SER A 454 -2.85 -10.29 -7.47
CA SER A 454 -2.69 -11.21 -6.34
C SER A 454 -4.03 -11.53 -5.68
N SER A 455 -4.24 -12.79 -5.35
CA SER A 455 -5.36 -13.23 -4.50
C SER A 455 -5.04 -13.14 -3.00
N SER A 456 -3.82 -12.79 -2.63
CA SER A 456 -3.34 -12.70 -1.25
C SER A 456 -3.28 -11.25 -0.80
N TYR A 457 -4.29 -10.85 -0.03
CA TYR A 457 -4.42 -9.49 0.50
C TYR A 457 -3.85 -9.40 1.92
N THR A 458 -3.12 -8.33 2.16
CA THR A 458 -2.63 -7.90 3.48
C THR A 458 -3.65 -6.93 4.07
N ALA A 459 -4.09 -7.17 5.30
CA ALA A 459 -4.90 -6.19 6.02
C ALA A 459 -4.06 -4.96 6.34
N VAL A 460 -4.64 -3.77 6.19
CA VAL A 460 -3.99 -2.53 6.64
C VAL A 460 -4.11 -2.42 8.15
N ASP A 461 -3.03 -1.99 8.81
CA ASP A 461 -3.03 -1.69 10.24
C ASP A 461 -4.12 -0.67 10.59
N SER A 462 -4.91 -0.92 11.63
CA SER A 462 -6.08 -0.11 11.97
C SER A 462 -5.73 1.35 12.28
N GLN A 463 -4.52 1.61 12.78
CA GLN A 463 -4.00 2.95 13.07
C GLN A 463 -3.91 3.84 11.81
N LEU A 464 -3.80 3.24 10.62
CA LEU A 464 -3.70 3.94 9.35
C LEU A 464 -5.06 4.27 8.72
N ILE A 465 -6.15 3.69 9.24
CA ILE A 465 -7.53 3.95 8.82
C ILE A 465 -8.07 5.11 9.67
N ARG A 466 -8.20 6.29 9.08
CA ARG A 466 -8.48 7.56 9.75
C ARG A 466 -9.73 8.20 9.16
N ASN A 467 -10.84 8.14 9.89
CA ASN A 467 -12.15 8.59 9.41
C ASN A 467 -12.54 7.86 8.11
N SER A 468 -12.70 8.61 7.01
CA SER A 468 -13.02 8.08 5.69
C SER A 468 -11.80 8.03 4.76
N ARG A 469 -10.60 7.88 5.32
CA ARG A 469 -9.33 7.81 4.60
C ARG A 469 -8.41 6.73 5.16
N VAL A 470 -7.58 6.15 4.30
CA VAL A 470 -6.46 5.28 4.66
C VAL A 470 -5.21 5.72 3.91
N ASP A 471 -4.06 5.61 4.56
CA ASP A 471 -2.74 5.93 4.04
C ASP A 471 -1.80 4.73 4.34
N ILE A 472 -1.32 4.04 3.31
CA ILE A 472 -0.63 2.75 3.39
C ILE A 472 0.83 2.94 2.96
N PRO A 473 1.75 3.26 3.89
CA PRO A 473 3.17 3.41 3.58
C PRO A 473 3.89 2.05 3.56
N GLY A 474 5.08 2.04 2.97
CA GLY A 474 5.93 0.84 2.94
C GLY A 474 5.57 -0.15 1.84
N LEU A 475 4.94 0.35 0.79
CA LEU A 475 4.65 -0.40 -0.42
C LEU A 475 5.86 -0.39 -1.34
N LYS A 476 5.97 -1.42 -2.18
CA LYS A 476 7.01 -1.46 -3.19
C LYS A 476 6.78 -0.32 -4.18
N GLY A 477 7.82 0.44 -4.50
CA GLY A 477 7.74 1.50 -5.51
C GLY A 477 7.46 0.95 -6.92
N ASN A 478 6.89 1.78 -7.79
CA ASN A 478 6.58 1.45 -9.19
C ASN A 478 5.76 0.16 -9.37
N THR A 479 4.89 -0.14 -8.41
CA THR A 479 4.11 -1.39 -8.37
C THR A 479 2.63 -1.06 -8.30
N SER A 480 1.82 -1.77 -9.08
CA SER A 480 0.36 -1.66 -8.99
C SER A 480 -0.17 -2.48 -7.81
N TYR A 481 -1.12 -1.92 -7.09
CA TYR A 481 -1.79 -2.55 -5.95
C TYR A 481 -3.30 -2.44 -6.12
N THR A 482 -4.01 -3.53 -5.86
CA THR A 482 -5.45 -3.49 -5.63
C THR A 482 -5.70 -3.27 -4.14
N ILE A 483 -6.49 -2.25 -3.80
CA ILE A 483 -6.89 -1.90 -2.43
C ILE A 483 -8.40 -2.09 -2.33
N ASN A 484 -8.82 -2.91 -1.36
CA ASN A 484 -10.21 -3.16 -1.04
C ASN A 484 -10.58 -2.35 0.21
N VAL A 485 -11.64 -1.56 0.12
CA VAL A 485 -12.26 -0.83 1.23
C VAL A 485 -13.65 -1.40 1.44
N SER A 486 -14.01 -1.64 2.69
CA SER A 486 -15.22 -2.38 2.99
C SER A 486 -15.82 -1.93 4.29
N GLY A 487 -17.12 -1.68 4.33
CA GLY A 487 -17.85 -1.31 5.53
C GLY A 487 -19.16 -2.08 5.61
N SER A 488 -20.03 -1.73 6.57
CA SER A 488 -21.28 -2.45 6.85
C SER A 488 -22.28 -2.53 5.69
N ASN A 489 -22.17 -1.67 4.68
CA ASN A 489 -23.13 -1.57 3.58
C ASN A 489 -22.60 -2.16 2.25
N GLY A 490 -21.35 -2.59 2.23
CA GLY A 490 -20.73 -3.24 1.06
C GLY A 490 -19.23 -2.99 1.00
N SER A 491 -18.65 -3.31 -0.15
CA SER A 491 -17.23 -3.07 -0.42
C SER A 491 -17.04 -2.30 -1.71
N ALA A 492 -15.88 -1.68 -1.86
CA ALA A 492 -15.43 -1.05 -3.07
C ALA A 492 -13.91 -1.24 -3.17
N SER A 493 -13.39 -1.24 -4.38
CA SER A 493 -11.96 -1.44 -4.59
C SER A 493 -11.41 -0.47 -5.62
N CYS A 494 -10.11 -0.24 -5.53
CA CYS A 494 -9.39 0.54 -6.51
C CYS A 494 -8.01 -0.06 -6.76
N THR A 495 -7.51 0.09 -7.99
CA THR A 495 -6.12 -0.15 -8.32
C THR A 495 -5.34 1.16 -8.28
N VAL A 496 -4.20 1.17 -7.60
CA VAL A 496 -3.30 2.31 -7.51
C VAL A 496 -1.90 1.88 -7.96
N LYS A 497 -1.14 2.78 -8.58
CA LYS A 497 0.28 2.53 -8.91
C LYS A 497 1.18 3.40 -8.06
N THR A 498 1.99 2.80 -7.20
CA THR A 498 2.99 3.51 -6.40
C THR A 498 4.10 4.07 -7.29
N MET A 499 4.82 5.07 -6.80
CA MET A 499 6.07 5.57 -7.40
C MET A 499 7.26 5.12 -6.53
N ALA A 500 8.48 5.09 -7.05
CA ALA A 500 9.66 4.87 -6.20
C ALA A 500 10.26 6.20 -5.77
N PHE A 501 10.77 6.29 -4.54
CA PHE A 501 11.60 7.43 -4.17
C PHE A 501 12.94 7.40 -4.90
N ASP A 502 13.44 8.59 -5.28
CA ASP A 502 14.77 8.76 -5.84
C ASP A 502 15.83 8.61 -4.74
N ARG A 503 16.58 7.50 -4.80
CA ARG A 503 17.65 7.13 -3.86
C ARG A 503 19.04 7.53 -4.36
N SER A 504 19.15 8.62 -5.11
CA SER A 504 20.43 9.20 -5.48
C SER A 504 21.04 10.04 -4.34
N GLY A 505 22.33 10.36 -4.43
CA GLY A 505 23.01 11.16 -3.41
C GLY A 505 23.96 10.38 -2.49
N TYR A 506 24.72 11.13 -1.70
CA TYR A 506 25.79 10.59 -0.88
C TYR A 506 25.32 9.67 0.25
N ALA A 507 24.10 9.80 0.77
CA ALA A 507 23.58 8.86 1.76
C ALA A 507 23.58 7.40 1.25
N HIS A 508 23.27 7.22 -0.04
CA HIS A 508 23.16 5.91 -0.69
C HIS A 508 24.46 5.45 -1.36
N TRP A 509 25.44 6.35 -1.52
CA TRP A 509 26.67 6.04 -2.23
C TRP A 509 27.55 5.04 -1.49
N ASN A 510 28.09 4.07 -2.25
CA ASN A 510 28.91 2.97 -1.76
C ASN A 510 28.30 2.31 -0.51
N ASN A 511 26.98 2.09 -0.54
CA ASN A 511 26.23 1.49 0.54
C ASN A 511 25.48 0.26 0.03
N SER A 512 25.79 -0.91 0.60
CA SER A 512 25.05 -2.14 0.32
C SER A 512 23.72 -2.23 1.09
N GLU A 513 23.57 -1.43 2.14
CA GLU A 513 22.39 -1.40 2.99
C GLU A 513 21.50 -0.19 2.65
N ALA A 514 20.18 -0.38 2.63
CA ALA A 514 19.26 0.75 2.46
C ALA A 514 19.31 1.71 3.67
N ILE A 515 18.85 2.95 3.51
CA ILE A 515 18.82 3.96 4.58
C ILE A 515 17.53 3.85 5.39
N GLY A 516 17.63 3.96 6.72
CA GLY A 516 16.46 3.91 7.60
C GLY A 516 15.81 2.53 7.65
N ALA A 517 14.59 2.44 8.15
CA ALA A 517 13.86 1.20 8.39
C ALA A 517 13.38 0.47 7.11
N TYR A 518 13.57 1.04 5.92
CA TYR A 518 13.05 0.52 4.66
C TYR A 518 14.14 -0.11 3.78
N ASN A 519 13.75 -1.07 2.96
CA ASN A 519 14.55 -1.61 1.86
C ASN A 519 14.60 -0.61 0.69
N ASN A 520 15.53 -0.83 -0.25
CA ASN A 520 15.64 0.03 -1.44
C ASN A 520 14.44 -0.05 -2.39
N ASP A 521 13.56 -1.05 -2.23
CA ASP A 521 12.34 -1.18 -3.02
C ASP A 521 11.13 -0.51 -2.35
N GLY A 522 11.27 0.01 -1.14
CA GLY A 522 10.24 0.69 -0.35
C GLY A 522 9.52 -0.18 0.68
N THR A 523 9.78 -1.49 0.72
CA THR A 523 9.21 -2.38 1.74
C THR A 523 9.96 -2.28 3.06
N LEU A 524 9.31 -2.55 4.19
CA LEU A 524 9.98 -2.58 5.51
C LEU A 524 11.07 -3.66 5.57
N LYS A 525 12.21 -3.34 6.20
CA LYS A 525 13.24 -4.34 6.53
C LYS A 525 12.71 -5.35 7.54
N SER A 526 13.19 -6.59 7.42
CA SER A 526 12.91 -7.62 8.42
C SER A 526 13.44 -7.21 9.80
N GLY A 527 12.66 -7.50 10.85
CA GLY A 527 13.04 -7.19 12.23
C GLY A 527 12.87 -5.72 12.64
N VAL A 528 12.31 -4.86 11.79
CA VAL A 528 11.94 -3.49 12.18
C VAL A 528 10.74 -3.49 13.11
N THR A 529 10.83 -2.68 14.17
CA THR A 529 9.69 -2.35 15.04
C THR A 529 8.97 -1.12 14.49
N VAL A 530 7.69 -1.24 14.15
CA VAL A 530 6.85 -0.09 13.77
C VAL A 530 6.16 0.47 15.01
N ILE A 531 6.30 1.78 15.25
CA ILE A 531 5.68 2.47 16.38
C ILE A 531 4.76 3.57 15.83
N TYR A 532 3.47 3.41 16.08
CA TYR A 532 2.44 4.40 15.75
C TYR A 532 2.36 5.47 16.84
N VAL A 533 2.58 6.73 16.46
CA VAL A 533 2.59 7.86 17.38
C VAL A 533 1.51 8.85 16.96
N THR A 534 0.57 9.11 17.87
CA THR A 534 -0.41 10.18 17.78
C THR A 534 -0.14 11.21 18.86
N ASN A 535 -0.83 12.35 18.83
CA ASN A 535 -0.69 13.34 19.90
C ASN A 535 -0.99 12.77 21.30
N SER A 536 -1.93 11.84 21.39
CA SER A 536 -2.33 11.23 22.66
C SER A 536 -1.38 10.12 23.12
N THR A 537 -0.63 9.49 22.20
CA THR A 537 0.28 8.39 22.54
C THR A 537 1.75 8.79 22.59
N LYS A 538 2.12 9.99 22.14
CA LYS A 538 3.51 10.47 22.11
C LYS A 538 4.28 10.29 23.42
N ASP A 539 3.60 10.33 24.57
CA ASP A 539 4.21 10.19 25.89
C ASP A 539 4.06 8.79 26.52
N THR A 540 3.37 7.87 25.85
CA THR A 540 3.05 6.53 26.37
C THR A 540 3.51 5.38 25.48
N VAL A 541 3.90 5.64 24.23
CA VAL A 541 4.51 4.62 23.35
C VAL A 541 5.75 4.02 24.00
N THR A 542 6.02 2.74 23.73
CA THR A 542 7.15 2.03 24.36
C THR A 542 8.11 1.43 23.34
N TRP A 543 9.39 1.43 23.69
CA TRP A 543 10.43 0.70 22.96
C TRP A 543 11.54 0.30 23.93
N ASN A 544 11.86 -1.00 23.97
CA ASN A 544 12.95 -1.55 24.80
C ASN A 544 12.92 -1.08 26.27
N GLY A 545 11.74 -1.11 26.90
CA GLY A 545 11.54 -0.69 28.30
C GLY A 545 11.57 0.84 28.53
N LYS A 546 11.68 1.66 27.48
CA LYS A 546 11.51 3.11 27.55
C LYS A 546 10.09 3.49 27.17
N THR A 547 9.54 4.49 27.84
CA THR A 547 8.18 5.00 27.63
C THR A 547 8.21 6.47 27.24
N GLY A 548 7.47 6.84 26.20
CA GLY A 548 7.39 8.17 25.64
C GLY A 548 8.48 8.47 24.62
N LEU A 549 8.12 9.22 23.58
CA LEU A 549 8.95 9.52 22.41
C LEU A 549 10.28 10.15 22.81
N TYR A 550 10.26 11.10 23.76
CA TYR A 550 11.47 11.74 24.30
C TYR A 550 12.46 10.72 24.88
N ASN A 551 12.00 9.79 25.71
CA ASN A 551 12.86 8.80 26.35
C ASN A 551 13.37 7.75 25.37
N ILE A 552 12.55 7.39 24.38
CA ILE A 552 12.94 6.45 23.32
C ILE A 552 14.03 7.07 22.45
N PHE A 553 13.86 8.32 22.00
CA PHE A 553 14.87 9.02 21.20
C PHE A 553 16.20 9.11 21.95
N ASN A 554 16.17 9.54 23.21
CA ASN A 554 17.37 9.63 24.04
C ASN A 554 18.08 8.28 24.28
N ALA A 555 17.37 7.17 24.12
CA ALA A 555 17.92 5.83 24.31
C ALA A 555 18.65 5.27 23.09
N GLY A 556 18.66 5.97 21.95
CA GLY A 556 19.31 5.51 20.73
C GLY A 556 18.57 4.35 20.08
N PRO A 557 17.38 4.59 19.50
CA PRO A 557 16.57 3.53 18.92
C PRO A 557 17.30 2.85 17.75
N SER A 558 17.12 1.53 17.63
CA SER A 558 17.70 0.74 16.55
C SER A 558 16.64 -0.13 15.89
N ASN A 559 16.61 -0.16 14.54
CA ASN A 559 15.62 -0.89 13.75
C ASN A 559 14.18 -0.48 14.07
N VAL A 560 13.89 0.83 14.02
CA VAL A 560 12.57 1.38 14.37
C VAL A 560 12.03 2.26 13.26
N CYS A 561 10.75 2.09 12.93
CA CYS A 561 10.01 3.02 12.09
C CYS A 561 8.95 3.74 12.95
N PHE A 562 9.11 5.05 13.14
CA PHE A 562 8.13 5.90 13.81
C PHE A 562 7.14 6.44 12.78
N ARG A 563 5.88 5.98 12.86
CA ARG A 563 4.77 6.46 12.03
C ARG A 563 3.98 7.51 12.80
N LEU A 564 4.21 8.78 12.47
CA LEU A 564 3.58 9.92 13.12
C LEU A 564 2.24 10.23 12.41
N ILE A 565 1.15 10.26 13.18
CA ILE A 565 -0.22 10.40 12.67
C ILE A 565 -0.86 11.68 13.21
N GLY A 566 -1.22 12.57 12.28
CA GLY A 566 -1.84 13.86 12.58
C GLY A 566 -0.88 14.86 13.21
N THR A 567 -1.42 15.81 13.98
CA THR A 567 -0.58 16.82 14.65
C THR A 567 -0.03 16.26 15.95
N ILE A 568 1.29 16.33 16.13
CA ILE A 568 1.99 15.94 17.35
C ILE A 568 2.48 17.21 18.05
N ASP A 569 1.95 17.48 19.24
CA ASP A 569 2.45 18.55 20.10
C ASP A 569 3.78 18.14 20.74
N VAL A 570 4.45 19.11 21.38
CA VAL A 570 5.74 18.91 22.06
C VAL A 570 5.68 17.68 23.00
N PRO A 571 6.50 16.64 22.77
CA PRO A 571 6.56 15.49 23.66
C PRO A 571 7.02 15.86 25.08
N SER A 572 6.40 15.23 26.07
CA SER A 572 6.76 15.41 27.47
C SER A 572 8.20 14.96 27.72
N GLY A 573 8.94 15.78 28.48
CA GLY A 573 10.35 15.56 28.77
C GLY A 573 11.30 16.39 27.91
N ALA A 574 10.85 16.88 26.75
CA ALA A 574 11.57 17.95 26.05
C ALA A 574 11.69 19.16 26.99
N LYS A 575 12.87 19.79 27.02
CA LYS A 575 13.03 21.06 27.72
C LYS A 575 12.08 22.07 27.07
N ALA A 576 11.37 22.87 27.87
CA ALA A 576 10.33 23.76 27.36
C ALA A 576 10.93 25.05 26.80
N ASN A 577 10.38 25.57 25.70
CA ASN A 577 10.64 26.94 25.27
C ASN A 577 10.11 27.96 26.30
N ASN A 578 10.94 28.34 27.27
CA ASN A 578 10.58 29.26 28.34
C ASN A 578 11.64 30.35 28.56
N GLY A 579 12.54 30.53 27.58
CA GLY A 579 13.63 31.49 27.61
C GLY A 579 14.78 31.15 28.57
N GLN A 580 14.84 29.94 29.12
CA GLN A 580 15.92 29.51 30.03
C GLN A 580 17.02 28.69 29.36
N GLN A 581 16.80 28.21 28.14
CA GLN A 581 17.77 27.44 27.37
C GLN A 581 18.29 28.29 26.22
N ASN A 582 19.61 28.29 26.01
CA ASN A 582 20.25 29.08 24.96
C ASN A 582 19.92 28.59 23.54
N ASP A 583 19.57 27.32 23.41
CA ASP A 583 19.10 26.72 22.17
C ASP A 583 17.66 27.16 21.86
N GLY A 584 16.86 27.54 22.86
CA GLY A 584 15.47 27.92 22.68
C GLY A 584 14.47 26.76 22.77
N SER A 585 14.94 25.55 23.10
CA SER A 585 14.34 24.20 23.27
C SER A 585 12.82 23.95 23.13
N ASN A 586 12.35 22.72 23.30
CA ASN A 586 11.34 21.95 22.52
C ASN A 586 12.05 21.10 21.46
N MET A 587 13.23 20.59 21.81
CA MET A 587 14.04 19.71 20.97
C MET A 587 14.07 18.31 21.56
N LEU A 588 13.91 17.30 20.69
CA LEU A 588 14.21 15.90 21.02
C LEU A 588 15.60 15.54 20.50
N TYR A 589 16.33 14.71 21.22
CA TYR A 589 17.67 14.26 20.81
C TYR A 589 17.66 12.74 20.64
N MET A 590 17.79 12.28 19.39
CA MET A 590 18.00 10.88 19.08
C MET A 590 19.48 10.56 19.19
N ASN A 591 19.91 10.04 20.34
CA ASN A 591 21.33 9.85 20.64
C ASN A 591 21.79 8.43 20.29
N GLY A 592 22.48 8.27 19.16
CA GLY A 592 23.01 6.98 18.70
C GLY A 592 21.99 6.11 17.96
N GLY A 593 21.02 6.71 17.27
CA GLY A 593 20.03 5.99 16.48
C GLY A 593 20.64 5.20 15.33
N LYS A 594 20.10 4.01 15.02
CA LYS A 594 20.61 3.14 13.95
C LYS A 594 19.49 2.50 13.15
N ASN A 595 19.48 2.67 11.82
CA ASN A 595 18.44 2.06 10.98
C ASN A 595 17.02 2.52 11.43
N VAL A 596 16.84 3.83 11.51
CA VAL A 596 15.61 4.47 12.02
C VAL A 596 14.93 5.28 10.92
N THR A 597 13.62 5.15 10.78
CA THR A 597 12.81 6.07 9.95
C THR A 597 11.85 6.84 10.83
N VAL A 598 11.74 8.15 10.62
CA VAL A 598 10.68 9.01 11.16
C VAL A 598 9.83 9.47 9.99
N GLU A 599 8.61 8.95 9.87
CA GLU A 599 7.72 9.23 8.75
C GLU A 599 6.36 9.79 9.21
N GLY A 600 5.87 10.80 8.49
CA GLY A 600 4.49 11.25 8.61
C GLY A 600 3.53 10.40 7.78
N ILE A 601 2.33 10.18 8.29
CA ILE A 601 1.26 9.46 7.60
C ILE A 601 0.28 10.45 6.97
N GLY A 602 0.00 10.27 5.67
CA GLY A 602 -0.93 11.10 4.91
C GLY A 602 -0.48 12.55 4.77
N TYR A 603 -1.42 13.45 4.47
CA TYR A 603 -1.14 14.86 4.17
C TYR A 603 -1.12 15.78 5.40
N ASP A 604 -1.49 15.29 6.57
CA ASP A 604 -1.82 16.08 7.77
C ASP A 604 -0.92 15.80 8.98
N CYS A 605 0.22 15.12 8.77
CA CYS A 605 1.22 14.95 9.82
C CYS A 605 1.98 16.27 10.10
N ASN A 606 1.86 16.80 11.31
CA ASN A 606 2.44 18.08 11.72
C ASN A 606 3.27 17.92 13.01
N LEU A 607 4.50 18.43 13.03
CA LEU A 607 5.25 18.69 14.26
C LEU A 607 5.16 20.19 14.56
N ASN A 608 4.34 20.52 15.55
CA ASN A 608 4.02 21.91 15.88
C ASN A 608 4.83 22.36 17.10
N GLN A 609 5.70 23.35 16.92
CA GLN A 609 6.51 23.97 17.98
C GLN A 609 7.66 23.14 18.53
N TRP A 610 8.07 22.07 17.84
CA TRP A 610 9.23 21.28 18.24
C TRP A 610 9.97 20.70 17.04
N GLY A 611 11.24 20.40 17.27
CA GLY A 611 12.13 19.76 16.32
C GLY A 611 12.93 18.64 16.98
N PHE A 612 13.86 18.05 16.23
CA PHE A 612 14.68 16.98 16.75
C PHE A 612 16.06 16.90 16.10
N ASP A 613 17.02 16.33 16.83
CA ASP A 613 18.40 16.12 16.39
C ASP A 613 18.75 14.62 16.35
N MET A 614 19.19 14.14 15.19
CA MET A 614 19.78 12.82 15.00
C MET A 614 21.27 12.84 15.35
N LYS A 615 21.54 12.74 16.65
CA LYS A 615 22.86 12.90 17.23
C LYS A 615 23.65 11.57 17.24
N HIS A 616 24.88 11.56 16.73
CA HIS A 616 25.73 10.35 16.60
C HIS A 616 25.01 9.17 15.92
N SER A 617 24.06 9.47 15.04
CA SER A 617 23.13 8.50 14.47
C SER A 617 23.59 8.05 13.09
N THR A 618 23.20 6.83 12.70
CA THR A 618 23.55 6.31 11.37
C THR A 618 22.41 5.54 10.70
N SER A 619 22.33 5.62 9.37
CA SER A 619 21.24 5.04 8.59
C SER A 619 19.88 5.51 9.11
N CYS A 620 19.66 6.82 9.04
CA CYS A 620 18.40 7.44 9.48
C CYS A 620 17.69 8.13 8.32
N GLU A 621 16.37 7.97 8.26
CA GLU A 621 15.50 8.53 7.23
C GLU A 621 14.42 9.40 7.87
N VAL A 622 14.13 10.56 7.28
CA VAL A 622 13.07 11.46 7.74
C VAL A 622 12.21 11.90 6.55
N ARG A 623 10.90 11.61 6.58
CA ARG A 623 10.03 11.87 5.44
C ARG A 623 8.59 12.24 5.73
N ASN A 624 7.97 12.92 4.78
CA ASN A 624 6.54 13.27 4.78
C ASN A 624 6.05 14.04 6.02
N LEU A 625 6.91 14.88 6.61
CA LEU A 625 6.55 15.71 7.75
C LEU A 625 6.25 17.15 7.33
N TRP A 626 5.34 17.79 8.05
CA TRP A 626 5.34 19.25 8.17
C TRP A 626 5.94 19.67 9.51
N LEU A 627 6.84 20.64 9.48
CA LEU A 627 7.43 21.25 10.68
C LEU A 627 7.25 22.76 10.62
N GLY A 628 6.85 23.36 11.74
CA GLY A 628 6.71 24.80 11.85
C GLY A 628 6.68 25.28 13.29
N LYS A 629 7.01 26.56 13.49
CA LYS A 629 7.08 27.21 14.81
C LYS A 629 8.05 26.55 15.80
N TYR A 630 8.94 25.68 15.34
CA TYR A 630 10.01 25.14 16.18
C TYR A 630 10.90 26.31 16.65
N PRO A 631 11.32 26.33 17.92
CA PRO A 631 12.02 27.48 18.49
C PRO A 631 13.55 27.42 18.35
N ASP A 632 14.09 26.28 17.95
CA ASP A 632 15.51 26.06 17.65
C ASP A 632 15.68 25.48 16.24
N ASP A 633 16.26 24.27 16.10
CA ASP A 633 16.34 23.56 14.83
C ASP A 633 15.04 22.78 14.54
N GLY A 634 14.62 22.68 13.26
CA GLY A 634 13.51 21.82 12.85
C GLY A 634 13.94 20.36 12.80
N ILE A 635 14.85 20.05 11.87
CA ILE A 635 15.51 18.74 11.76
C ILE A 635 17.02 18.97 11.86
N SER A 636 17.68 18.40 12.85
CA SER A 636 19.13 18.52 13.00
C SER A 636 19.79 17.16 12.92
N MET A 637 21.06 17.15 12.56
CA MET A 637 21.94 16.02 12.77
C MET A 637 23.27 16.52 13.27
N SER A 638 23.68 16.01 14.43
CA SER A 638 24.91 16.41 15.09
C SER A 638 25.80 15.22 15.45
N GLY A 639 27.08 15.47 15.65
CA GLY A 639 28.05 14.45 16.03
C GLY A 639 29.21 15.06 16.82
N GLY A 640 30.36 14.40 16.74
CA GLY A 640 31.62 14.91 17.26
C GLY A 640 32.81 14.42 16.44
N SER A 641 34.01 14.89 16.79
CA SER A 641 35.25 14.61 16.04
C SER A 641 35.60 13.12 15.88
N THR A 642 35.10 12.25 16.77
CA THR A 642 35.34 10.80 16.73
C THR A 642 34.09 9.98 16.43
N SER A 643 32.92 10.62 16.37
CA SER A 643 31.64 9.95 16.14
C SER A 643 30.70 10.91 15.42
N LYS A 644 30.82 10.93 14.09
CA LYS A 644 29.93 11.70 13.22
C LYS A 644 28.58 11.02 13.08
N SER A 645 27.54 11.80 12.84
CA SER A 645 26.30 11.26 12.26
C SER A 645 26.54 10.92 10.80
N SER A 646 26.05 9.79 10.30
CA SER A 646 26.45 9.30 8.98
C SER A 646 25.36 8.52 8.26
N ARG A 647 25.22 8.70 6.94
CA ARG A 647 24.20 8.03 6.11
C ARG A 647 22.79 8.42 6.53
N ILE A 648 22.49 9.71 6.37
CA ILE A 648 21.18 10.30 6.72
C ILE A 648 20.48 10.76 5.46
N TRP A 649 19.19 10.47 5.35
CA TRP A 649 18.35 10.89 4.24
C TRP A 649 17.12 11.66 4.75
N VAL A 650 17.02 12.93 4.39
CA VAL A 650 15.87 13.78 4.76
C VAL A 650 15.16 14.18 3.49
N HIS A 651 13.91 13.73 3.30
CA HIS A 651 13.22 13.95 2.04
C HIS A 651 11.71 14.11 2.10
N ASN A 652 11.13 14.80 1.12
CA ASN A 652 9.68 15.01 1.03
C ASN A 652 9.06 15.61 2.30
N ASN A 653 9.76 16.53 2.96
CA ASN A 653 9.22 17.28 4.11
C ASN A 653 8.88 18.71 3.71
N THR A 654 7.89 19.31 4.36
CA THR A 654 7.63 20.75 4.28
C THR A 654 8.04 21.40 5.60
N ILE A 655 9.10 22.20 5.56
CA ILE A 655 9.69 22.84 6.74
C ILE A 655 9.46 24.34 6.59
N GLU A 656 8.52 24.86 7.35
CA GLU A 656 8.20 26.27 7.38
C GLU A 656 9.04 27.01 8.42
N LYS A 657 8.84 28.32 8.48
CA LYS A 657 9.43 29.24 9.44
C LYS A 657 9.29 28.76 10.90
N GLY A 658 10.39 28.80 11.65
CA GLY A 658 10.40 28.57 13.10
C GLY A 658 9.83 29.75 13.87
N TYR A 659 9.77 29.64 15.20
CA TYR A 659 9.32 30.73 16.06
C TYR A 659 9.84 30.57 17.48
N ASN A 660 10.51 31.59 17.99
CA ASN A 660 10.93 31.66 19.38
C ASN A 660 10.47 32.98 20.04
N ALA A 661 9.48 32.87 20.92
CA ALA A 661 8.91 34.01 21.64
C ALA A 661 9.89 34.73 22.59
N TYR A 662 11.02 34.10 22.93
CA TYR A 662 11.99 34.61 23.92
C TYR A 662 13.30 35.07 23.29
N ALA A 663 13.41 35.05 21.96
CA ALA A 663 14.60 35.55 21.25
C ALA A 663 14.92 36.99 21.66
N GLY A 664 16.19 37.25 21.98
CA GLY A 664 16.69 38.57 22.37
C GLY A 664 16.50 38.91 23.85
N ASN A 665 16.09 37.95 24.71
CA ASN A 665 15.92 38.17 26.15
C ASN A 665 17.22 38.12 26.98
N GLY A 666 18.38 37.92 26.33
CA GLY A 666 19.70 37.82 26.96
C GLY A 666 20.20 36.39 27.22
N ILE A 667 19.31 35.38 27.16
CA ILE A 667 19.66 33.95 27.19
C ILE A 667 19.56 33.34 25.80
N VAL A 668 18.48 33.66 25.08
CA VAL A 668 18.25 33.25 23.69
C VAL A 668 18.69 34.40 22.77
N ASP A 669 19.46 34.07 21.73
CA ASP A 669 19.90 35.06 20.74
C ASP A 669 18.69 35.68 20.01
N ALA A 670 18.75 36.99 19.74
CA ALA A 670 17.73 37.70 18.98
C ALA A 670 17.60 37.15 17.54
N ASP A 671 18.69 36.61 17.00
CA ASP A 671 18.73 36.03 15.66
C ASP A 671 17.97 34.68 15.53
N LYS A 672 17.44 34.15 16.66
CA LYS A 672 16.62 32.93 16.75
C LYS A 672 15.11 33.20 16.81
N ALA A 673 14.66 34.44 16.61
CA ALA A 673 13.24 34.80 16.65
C ALA A 673 12.37 33.91 15.73
N ASP A 674 12.96 33.43 14.65
CA ASP A 674 12.33 32.60 13.62
C ASP A 674 12.86 31.14 13.62
N GLY A 675 13.39 30.68 14.77
CA GLY A 675 14.18 29.44 14.88
C GLY A 675 15.66 29.65 14.53
N ASP A 676 16.50 28.63 14.75
CA ASP A 676 17.95 28.68 14.46
C ASP A 676 18.38 27.91 13.20
N GLY A 677 17.56 26.96 12.73
CA GLY A 677 17.79 26.25 11.48
C GLY A 677 16.61 25.36 11.09
N SER A 678 16.13 25.45 9.85
CA SER A 678 15.13 24.48 9.35
C SER A 678 15.69 23.06 9.29
N LEU A 679 16.90 22.91 8.74
CA LEU A 679 17.61 21.64 8.65
C LEU A 679 19.12 21.83 8.84
N ASP A 680 19.69 21.48 9.99
CA ASP A 680 21.12 21.70 10.26
C ASP A 680 21.94 20.39 10.21
N ILE A 681 23.13 20.47 9.61
CA ILE A 681 24.06 19.35 9.43
C ILE A 681 25.40 19.69 10.10
N LYS A 682 25.65 19.13 11.28
CA LYS A 682 26.84 19.43 12.11
C LYS A 682 27.60 18.13 12.37
N TRP A 683 28.93 18.10 12.19
CA TRP A 683 29.74 16.88 12.42
C TRP A 683 29.15 15.61 11.78
N SER A 684 28.82 15.69 10.49
CA SER A 684 28.11 14.62 9.78
C SER A 684 28.74 14.32 8.42
N GLU A 685 28.50 13.12 7.89
CA GLU A 685 28.99 12.72 6.57
C GLU A 685 28.01 11.81 5.83
N TYR A 686 28.10 11.75 4.50
CA TYR A 686 27.18 10.95 3.66
C TYR A 686 25.71 11.30 3.92
N VAL A 687 25.31 12.54 3.63
CA VAL A 687 23.93 13.01 3.85
C VAL A 687 23.28 13.35 2.52
N THR A 688 22.02 12.97 2.34
CA THR A 688 21.19 13.40 1.21
C THR A 688 19.99 14.17 1.75
N VAL A 689 19.79 15.39 1.25
CA VAL A 689 18.60 16.20 1.50
C VAL A 689 17.88 16.37 0.16
N SER A 690 16.67 15.83 0.03
CA SER A 690 16.00 15.81 -1.29
C SER A 690 14.50 16.02 -1.27
N TYR A 691 13.94 16.62 -2.32
CA TYR A 691 12.49 16.82 -2.42
C TYR A 691 11.85 17.52 -1.20
N ASN A 692 12.58 18.32 -0.42
CA ASN A 692 11.98 19.09 0.68
C ASN A 692 11.52 20.46 0.20
N VAL A 693 10.53 21.03 0.87
CA VAL A 693 10.15 22.44 0.74
C VAL A 693 10.60 23.17 1.99
N PHE A 694 11.52 24.11 1.84
CA PHE A 694 11.87 25.10 2.85
C PHE A 694 11.12 26.37 2.55
N LYS A 695 10.33 26.89 3.50
CA LYS A 695 9.41 27.99 3.22
C LYS A 695 9.48 29.06 4.29
N ASP A 696 9.68 30.30 3.85
CA ASP A 696 9.67 31.51 4.69
C ASP A 696 10.71 31.51 5.83
N ALA A 697 11.68 30.58 5.79
CA ALA A 697 12.69 30.44 6.82
C ALA A 697 13.74 31.55 6.73
N HIS A 698 14.05 32.19 7.88
CA HIS A 698 15.19 33.11 7.98
C HIS A 698 16.52 32.36 7.82
N LYS A 699 16.66 31.22 8.51
CA LYS A 699 17.84 30.34 8.47
C LYS A 699 17.40 28.94 8.04
N THR A 700 17.77 28.53 6.83
CA THR A 700 17.34 27.23 6.30
C THR A 700 18.25 26.10 6.75
N SER A 701 19.46 25.99 6.23
CA SER A 701 20.33 24.83 6.45
C SER A 701 21.80 25.18 6.56
N LEU A 702 22.33 25.01 7.77
CA LEU A 702 23.74 25.15 8.06
C LEU A 702 24.46 23.80 7.97
N VAL A 703 25.43 23.71 7.06
CA VAL A 703 26.39 22.61 7.01
C VAL A 703 27.67 23.06 7.73
N GLY A 704 27.91 22.48 8.90
CA GLY A 704 28.99 22.78 9.83
C GLY A 704 28.52 23.54 11.06
N GLY A 705 29.07 23.24 12.23
CA GLY A 705 28.74 23.96 13.49
C GLY A 705 29.80 24.98 13.91
N GLY A 706 31.02 24.87 13.36
CA GLY A 706 32.19 25.66 13.71
C GLY A 706 33.34 25.35 12.75
N THR A 707 34.39 26.15 12.84
CA THR A 707 35.53 26.12 11.91
C THR A 707 36.38 24.84 11.99
N SER A 708 36.42 24.18 13.14
CA SER A 708 37.11 22.89 13.32
C SER A 708 36.22 21.68 13.02
N HIS A 709 34.95 21.89 12.69
CA HIS A 709 34.03 20.79 12.47
C HIS A 709 34.19 20.31 11.03
N GLU A 710 34.66 19.08 10.82
CA GLU A 710 34.68 18.45 9.49
C GLU A 710 33.33 17.80 9.20
N GLN A 711 32.76 18.10 8.03
CA GLN A 711 31.62 17.41 7.43
C GLN A 711 32.01 17.05 6.00
N ASP A 712 31.49 15.96 5.46
CA ASP A 712 31.87 15.61 4.10
C ASP A 712 30.78 14.82 3.37
N TRP A 713 30.76 14.93 2.05
CA TRP A 713 29.86 14.17 1.17
C TRP A 713 28.38 14.46 1.44
N ILE A 714 27.94 15.67 1.11
CA ILE A 714 26.55 16.11 1.28
C ILE A 714 25.89 16.36 -0.08
N THR A 715 24.66 15.87 -0.25
CA THR A 715 23.84 16.10 -1.44
C THR A 715 22.63 16.94 -1.10
N TYR A 716 22.34 17.96 -1.91
CA TYR A 716 21.04 18.61 -1.98
C TYR A 716 20.46 18.44 -3.38
N HIS A 717 19.30 17.80 -3.54
CA HIS A 717 18.65 17.74 -4.84
C HIS A 717 17.14 17.82 -4.84
N HIS A 718 16.57 18.47 -5.85
CA HIS A 718 15.13 18.64 -6.01
C HIS A 718 14.44 19.28 -4.79
N ASN A 719 15.16 20.09 -4.00
CA ASN A 719 14.55 20.85 -2.92
C ASN A 719 14.02 22.19 -3.43
N TRP A 720 12.96 22.69 -2.80
CA TRP A 720 12.44 24.03 -3.01
C TRP A 720 12.82 24.95 -1.85
N PHE A 721 13.69 25.91 -2.11
CA PHE A 721 13.99 27.02 -1.19
C PHE A 721 13.10 28.21 -1.53
N ASN A 722 11.90 28.23 -0.95
CA ASN A 722 10.82 29.15 -1.30
C ASN A 722 10.74 30.32 -0.32
N ASN A 723 11.05 31.52 -0.78
CA ASN A 723 10.97 32.74 0.02
C ASN A 723 11.80 32.70 1.31
N THR A 724 12.91 31.97 1.30
CA THR A 724 13.83 31.86 2.44
C THR A 724 14.86 32.99 2.42
N GLU A 725 15.54 33.27 3.54
CA GLU A 725 16.48 34.39 3.60
C GLU A 725 17.92 33.94 3.43
N SER A 726 18.40 33.07 4.31
CA SER A 726 19.81 32.68 4.40
C SER A 726 20.00 31.18 4.64
N ARG A 727 21.24 30.71 4.47
CA ARG A 727 21.66 29.32 4.63
C ARG A 727 20.96 28.37 3.66
N ASN A 728 20.95 28.62 2.34
CA ASN A 728 20.24 27.78 1.36
C ASN A 728 21.14 26.90 0.45
N PRO A 729 21.78 25.83 0.93
CA PRO A 729 22.44 25.70 2.23
C PRO A 729 23.60 26.69 2.39
N ARG A 730 24.06 26.91 3.63
CA ARG A 730 25.38 27.51 3.91
C ARG A 730 26.38 26.42 4.30
N ALA A 731 27.51 26.34 3.62
CA ALA A 731 28.54 25.34 3.83
C ALA A 731 29.77 25.88 4.57
N ARG A 732 30.32 25.07 5.48
CA ARG A 732 31.61 25.24 6.14
C ARG A 732 32.34 23.91 6.15
N ASN A 733 33.60 23.89 5.70
CA ASN A 733 34.48 22.72 5.68
C ASN A 733 33.79 21.41 5.22
N ALA A 734 33.13 21.47 4.06
CA ALA A 734 32.34 20.37 3.51
C ALA A 734 32.38 20.32 1.98
N HIS A 735 32.26 19.12 1.42
CA HIS A 735 31.97 18.90 0.00
C HIS A 735 30.46 18.71 -0.21
N ILE A 736 29.88 19.58 -1.04
CA ILE A 736 28.45 19.57 -1.32
C ILE A 736 28.22 19.45 -2.83
N HIS A 737 27.41 18.48 -3.22
CA HIS A 737 26.81 18.45 -4.55
C HIS A 737 25.36 18.93 -4.44
N SER A 738 25.08 20.11 -4.98
CA SER A 738 23.74 20.70 -5.02
C SER A 738 23.26 20.70 -6.46
N TYR A 739 22.24 19.89 -6.78
CA TYR A 739 21.76 19.77 -8.15
C TYR A 739 20.24 19.76 -8.29
N ASN A 740 19.73 20.29 -9.40
CA ASN A 740 18.30 20.33 -9.72
C ASN A 740 17.38 20.85 -8.59
N ASN A 741 17.87 21.76 -7.73
CA ASN A 741 17.05 22.45 -6.73
C ASN A 741 16.39 23.69 -7.35
N TYR A 742 15.29 24.15 -6.75
CA TYR A 742 14.62 25.40 -7.10
C TYR A 742 14.75 26.42 -5.97
N PHE A 743 15.45 27.51 -6.26
CA PHE A 743 15.63 28.66 -5.39
C PHE A 743 14.71 29.78 -5.89
N TYR A 744 13.72 30.16 -5.06
CA TYR A 744 12.75 31.19 -5.41
C TYR A 744 12.71 32.27 -4.35
N ASN A 745 12.93 33.52 -4.76
CA ASN A 745 12.78 34.71 -3.93
C ASN A 745 13.65 34.67 -2.65
N ASN A 746 14.91 34.28 -2.77
CA ASN A 746 15.80 34.21 -1.61
C ASN A 746 16.46 35.56 -1.32
N LYS A 747 16.33 36.04 -0.08
CA LYS A 747 16.63 37.45 0.26
C LYS A 747 18.11 37.76 0.42
N GLN A 748 18.88 36.89 1.08
CA GLN A 748 20.30 37.14 1.33
C GLN A 748 21.18 36.47 0.27
N TYR A 749 21.10 35.14 0.15
CA TYR A 749 21.83 34.35 -0.85
C TYR A 749 21.08 33.05 -1.20
N GLY A 750 21.39 32.49 -2.37
CA GLY A 750 21.06 31.10 -2.71
C GLY A 750 21.98 30.15 -1.94
N ILE A 751 22.99 29.60 -2.59
CA ILE A 751 24.02 28.79 -1.95
C ILE A 751 25.06 29.70 -1.30
N GLY A 752 25.39 29.44 -0.03
CA GLY A 752 26.49 30.10 0.68
C GLY A 752 27.67 29.15 0.89
N ALA A 753 28.86 29.49 0.44
CA ALA A 753 30.08 28.71 0.66
C ALA A 753 31.09 29.52 1.49
N SER A 754 31.43 28.99 2.66
CA SER A 754 32.32 29.64 3.63
C SER A 754 33.31 28.64 4.21
N TYR A 755 34.38 29.12 4.83
CA TYR A 755 35.36 28.31 5.56
C TYR A 755 35.82 27.03 4.82
N ASN A 756 36.54 27.19 3.71
CA ASN A 756 37.13 26.12 2.88
C ASN A 756 36.15 25.12 2.23
N SER A 757 34.83 25.28 2.36
CA SER A 757 33.85 24.39 1.73
C SER A 757 33.95 24.35 0.20
N LYS A 758 33.65 23.19 -0.40
CA LYS A 758 33.62 22.93 -1.85
C LYS A 758 32.19 22.63 -2.27
N VAL A 759 31.58 23.49 -3.09
CA VAL A 759 30.22 23.26 -3.58
C VAL A 759 30.23 23.10 -5.10
N PHE A 760 29.67 21.99 -5.58
CA PHE A 760 29.31 21.82 -6.97
C PHE A 760 27.81 22.10 -7.13
N SER A 761 27.48 23.24 -7.74
CA SER A 761 26.13 23.64 -8.13
C SER A 761 25.86 23.17 -9.57
N GLU A 762 24.88 22.29 -9.76
CA GLU A 762 24.61 21.67 -11.04
C GLU A 762 23.12 21.74 -11.44
N ALA A 763 22.81 22.43 -12.52
CA ALA A 763 21.47 22.49 -13.10
C ALA A 763 20.35 22.89 -12.10
N ASN A 764 20.66 23.74 -11.13
CA ASN A 764 19.69 24.36 -10.26
C ASN A 764 19.00 25.53 -10.97
N TYR A 765 17.78 25.83 -10.55
CA TYR A 765 17.02 26.99 -11.03
C TYR A 765 16.98 28.06 -9.94
N TYR A 766 17.52 29.22 -10.23
CA TYR A 766 17.49 30.40 -9.35
C TYR A 766 16.57 31.45 -9.95
N GLU A 767 15.59 31.90 -9.18
CA GLU A 767 14.62 32.92 -9.59
C GLU A 767 14.43 33.96 -8.49
N LYS A 768 14.66 35.24 -8.83
CA LYS A 768 14.58 36.34 -7.86
C LYS A 768 15.46 36.11 -6.64
N THR A 769 16.57 35.41 -6.82
CA THR A 769 17.53 35.10 -5.77
C THR A 769 18.58 36.20 -5.74
N ASN A 770 18.76 36.85 -4.58
CA ASN A 770 19.94 37.65 -4.32
C ASN A 770 21.14 36.70 -4.13
N LEU A 771 22.32 37.05 -4.63
CA LEU A 771 23.57 36.28 -4.55
C LEU A 771 23.33 34.76 -4.69
N PRO A 772 22.93 34.26 -5.88
CA PRO A 772 22.62 32.83 -6.08
C PRO A 772 23.76 31.89 -5.69
N LEU A 773 24.98 32.34 -5.95
CA LEU A 773 26.22 31.66 -5.60
C LEU A 773 27.06 32.64 -4.78
N ASP A 774 27.00 32.52 -3.46
CA ASP A 774 27.72 33.41 -2.55
C ASP A 774 28.90 32.69 -1.92
N ALA A 775 30.12 33.12 -2.24
CA ALA A 775 31.36 32.45 -1.85
C ALA A 775 32.32 33.46 -1.22
N GLU A 776 31.95 33.96 -0.05
CA GLU A 776 32.71 34.97 0.69
C GLU A 776 32.93 34.59 2.17
N ASN A 777 33.63 35.46 2.90
CA ASN A 777 33.73 35.33 4.34
C ASN A 777 32.40 35.72 4.99
N MET A 778 31.65 34.73 5.47
CA MET A 778 30.38 34.95 6.15
C MET A 778 30.55 35.03 7.67
N GLY A 779 30.32 36.21 8.25
CA GLY A 779 30.46 36.42 9.69
C GLY A 779 31.92 36.31 10.15
N ASN A 780 32.19 35.45 11.14
CA ASN A 780 33.52 35.31 11.76
C ASN A 780 34.42 34.23 11.11
N ASP A 781 34.08 33.74 9.92
CA ASP A 781 34.87 32.69 9.28
C ASP A 781 36.25 33.20 8.79
N ALA A 782 37.29 32.38 8.93
CA ALA A 782 38.65 32.81 8.57
C ALA A 782 38.87 32.84 7.05
N TYR A 783 38.20 31.97 6.30
CA TYR A 783 38.40 31.73 4.86
C TYR A 783 37.07 31.75 4.11
N SER A 784 37.11 32.01 2.79
CA SER A 784 35.93 31.81 1.93
C SER A 784 35.70 30.32 1.66
N GLY A 785 34.55 29.97 1.10
CA GLY A 785 34.36 28.72 0.37
C GLY A 785 34.66 28.91 -1.12
N THR A 786 34.42 27.85 -1.91
CA THR A 786 34.56 27.87 -3.36
C THR A 786 33.40 27.13 -4.03
N ILE A 787 32.81 27.71 -5.08
CA ILE A 787 31.66 27.13 -5.78
C ILE A 787 31.96 26.92 -7.28
N LYS A 788 31.84 25.69 -7.77
CA LYS A 788 31.79 25.40 -9.21
C LYS A 788 30.32 25.33 -9.62
N SER A 789 29.95 26.00 -10.71
CA SER A 789 28.59 25.99 -11.27
C SER A 789 28.59 25.43 -12.69
N TYR A 790 27.64 24.55 -13.02
CA TYR A 790 27.42 24.03 -14.36
C TYR A 790 25.93 23.85 -14.65
N GLY A 791 25.44 24.38 -15.78
CA GLY A 791 24.05 24.18 -16.23
C GLY A 791 22.98 24.86 -15.37
N ASP A 792 23.37 25.62 -14.34
CA ASP A 792 22.45 26.42 -13.53
C ASP A 792 21.77 27.51 -14.36
N LYS A 793 20.53 27.85 -14.01
CA LYS A 793 19.75 28.91 -14.65
C LYS A 793 19.46 30.03 -13.67
N PHE A 794 19.79 31.26 -14.04
CA PHE A 794 19.59 32.46 -13.21
C PHE A 794 18.57 33.38 -13.87
N VAL A 795 17.40 33.55 -13.25
CA VAL A 795 16.30 34.37 -13.75
C VAL A 795 16.03 35.50 -12.76
N ASN A 796 16.15 36.75 -13.20
CA ASN A 796 15.94 37.93 -12.34
C ASN A 796 16.78 37.91 -11.05
N CYS A 797 17.99 37.36 -11.11
CA CYS A 797 18.89 37.23 -9.96
C CYS A 797 19.87 38.42 -9.88
N ASN A 798 20.32 38.73 -8.67
CA ASN A 798 21.42 39.66 -8.45
C ASN A 798 22.70 38.87 -8.13
N MET A 799 23.61 38.74 -9.11
CA MET A 799 24.80 37.91 -8.95
C MET A 799 25.87 38.50 -8.02
N GLY A 800 25.82 39.79 -7.67
CA GLY A 800 26.86 40.44 -6.87
C GLY A 800 28.20 40.62 -7.60
N SER A 801 29.21 41.12 -6.89
CA SER A 801 30.57 41.36 -7.43
C SER A 801 31.64 40.90 -6.44
N GLY A 802 32.64 40.12 -6.89
CA GLY A 802 33.82 39.75 -6.07
C GLY A 802 33.83 38.33 -5.48
N LEU A 803 33.28 37.32 -6.17
CA LEU A 803 32.92 36.04 -5.58
C LEU A 803 33.86 34.88 -5.99
N ALA A 804 34.17 33.97 -5.05
CA ALA A 804 34.94 32.74 -5.31
C ALA A 804 34.07 31.62 -5.91
N TYR A 805 33.53 31.87 -7.09
CA TYR A 805 32.88 30.84 -7.90
C TYR A 805 33.33 30.89 -9.36
N GLN A 806 33.13 29.78 -10.07
CA GLN A 806 33.32 29.71 -11.51
C GLN A 806 32.15 28.97 -12.16
N ILE A 807 31.51 29.61 -13.14
CA ILE A 807 30.54 28.97 -14.04
C ILE A 807 31.33 28.35 -15.20
N VAL A 808 31.21 27.05 -15.39
CA VAL A 808 31.91 26.31 -16.44
C VAL A 808 30.99 25.94 -17.59
N ASN A 809 31.56 25.76 -18.79
CA ASN A 809 30.80 25.46 -20.01
C ASN A 809 30.55 23.96 -20.25
N SER A 810 31.21 23.08 -19.49
CA SER A 810 30.96 21.63 -19.53
C SER A 810 31.05 21.04 -18.14
N ARG A 811 30.27 19.97 -17.90
CA ARG A 811 30.20 19.29 -16.60
C ARG A 811 31.58 18.82 -16.12
N THR A 812 32.36 18.25 -17.04
CA THR A 812 33.67 17.64 -16.79
C THR A 812 34.82 18.64 -16.77
N ALA A 813 34.59 19.92 -17.06
CA ALA A 813 35.63 20.94 -16.99
C ALA A 813 36.17 21.06 -15.56
N GLN A 814 37.48 21.13 -15.40
CA GLN A 814 38.08 21.53 -14.12
C GLN A 814 37.83 23.02 -13.88
N ALA A 815 37.55 23.37 -12.62
CA ALA A 815 37.48 24.74 -12.15
C ALA A 815 38.74 25.10 -11.37
N TYR A 816 39.27 26.29 -11.61
CA TYR A 816 40.48 26.81 -10.97
C TYR A 816 40.10 28.02 -10.11
N ILE A 817 39.48 27.73 -8.97
CA ILE A 817 38.92 28.75 -8.06
C ILE A 817 39.82 28.81 -6.82
N ASN A 818 40.45 29.96 -6.60
CA ASN A 818 41.25 30.21 -5.40
C ASN A 818 40.37 30.70 -4.25
N ASN A 819 40.83 30.49 -3.01
CA ASN A 819 40.23 31.15 -1.86
C ASN A 819 40.42 32.67 -1.96
N LEU A 820 39.43 33.45 -1.53
CA LEU A 820 39.56 34.92 -1.50
C LEU A 820 40.53 35.41 -0.42
N LYS A 821 40.86 34.56 0.55
CA LYS A 821 41.81 34.87 1.64
C LYS A 821 43.00 33.93 1.61
N SER A 822 44.19 34.51 1.79
CA SER A 822 45.45 33.77 1.86
C SER A 822 45.43 32.72 2.98
N GLY A 823 45.90 31.51 2.70
CA GLY A 823 45.95 30.38 3.64
C GLY A 823 44.74 29.43 3.58
N GLY A 824 43.68 29.79 2.84
CA GLY A 824 42.56 28.88 2.55
C GLY A 824 42.77 28.06 1.27
N ASP A 825 42.07 26.94 1.16
CA ASP A 825 42.20 26.00 0.04
C ASP A 825 41.33 26.41 -1.16
N GLY A 826 41.84 26.20 -2.38
CA GLY A 826 41.08 26.35 -3.63
C GLY A 826 40.14 25.17 -3.93
N TYR A 827 39.33 25.27 -4.98
CA TYR A 827 38.40 24.21 -5.39
C TYR A 827 39.15 22.95 -5.85
N ASP A 828 38.81 21.79 -5.30
CA ASP A 828 39.59 20.56 -5.46
C ASP A 828 39.06 19.63 -6.57
N ASN A 829 38.02 20.04 -7.29
CA ASN A 829 37.42 19.31 -8.41
C ASN A 829 36.92 17.89 -8.04
N PHE A 830 36.44 17.71 -6.81
CA PHE A 830 35.89 16.43 -6.33
C PHE A 830 34.80 15.87 -7.26
N ASP A 831 34.01 16.73 -7.89
CA ASP A 831 32.91 16.37 -8.79
C ASP A 831 33.35 15.73 -10.11
N THR A 832 34.62 15.94 -10.51
CA THR A 832 35.21 15.30 -11.69
C THR A 832 35.90 13.98 -11.37
N ASN A 833 36.02 13.65 -10.09
CA ASN A 833 36.65 12.43 -9.63
C ASN A 833 35.59 11.38 -9.28
N SER A 834 35.49 10.33 -10.09
CA SER A 834 34.51 9.24 -9.90
C SER A 834 34.66 8.47 -8.59
N SER A 835 35.79 8.61 -7.87
CA SER A 835 35.94 8.03 -6.53
C SER A 835 35.47 8.95 -5.40
N LYS A 836 35.05 10.18 -5.72
CA LYS A 836 34.59 11.21 -4.78
C LYS A 836 33.15 11.67 -5.05
N ILE A 837 32.54 11.25 -6.16
CA ILE A 837 31.14 11.53 -6.50
C ILE A 837 30.43 10.23 -6.89
N TYR A 838 29.16 10.10 -6.50
CA TYR A 838 28.32 8.98 -6.92
C TYR A 838 27.98 9.08 -8.41
N SER A 839 27.88 7.94 -9.09
CA SER A 839 27.54 7.86 -10.52
C SER A 839 26.05 7.61 -10.79
N SER A 840 25.27 7.28 -9.75
CA SER A 840 23.88 6.85 -9.86
C SER A 840 22.89 8.01 -9.67
N TYR A 841 22.89 8.97 -10.59
CA TYR A 841 21.89 10.04 -10.64
C TYR A 841 21.68 10.56 -12.07
N ASN A 842 20.49 11.08 -12.33
CA ASN A 842 20.14 11.68 -13.61
C ASN A 842 19.97 13.19 -13.43
N VAL A 843 20.75 13.96 -14.18
CA VAL A 843 20.67 15.43 -14.18
C VAL A 843 19.63 15.88 -15.20
N GLN A 844 18.70 16.71 -14.75
CA GLN A 844 17.70 17.35 -15.59
C GLN A 844 18.17 18.74 -16.03
N SER A 845 17.55 19.29 -17.06
CA SER A 845 17.67 20.74 -17.31
C SER A 845 17.10 21.52 -16.12
N ALA A 846 17.62 22.72 -15.85
CA ALA A 846 17.11 23.55 -14.75
C ALA A 846 15.60 23.84 -14.87
N ASP A 847 15.07 24.04 -16.08
CA ASP A 847 13.63 24.24 -16.30
C ASP A 847 12.79 23.00 -15.92
N ALA A 848 13.25 21.81 -16.33
CA ALA A 848 12.60 20.55 -15.96
C ALA A 848 12.67 20.32 -14.44
N ALA A 849 13.83 20.61 -13.83
CA ALA A 849 14.00 20.54 -12.39
C ALA A 849 13.04 21.47 -11.64
N LYS A 850 12.87 22.73 -12.09
CA LYS A 850 11.87 23.64 -11.50
C LYS A 850 10.46 23.03 -11.58
N ALA A 851 10.06 22.51 -12.74
CA ALA A 851 8.75 21.89 -12.91
C ALA A 851 8.57 20.71 -11.95
N GLU A 852 9.55 19.81 -11.89
CA GLU A 852 9.54 18.64 -11.01
C GLU A 852 9.47 19.02 -9.52
N VAL A 853 10.33 19.94 -9.09
CA VAL A 853 10.35 20.44 -7.71
C VAL A 853 9.00 21.05 -7.33
N THR A 854 8.39 21.86 -8.20
CA THR A 854 7.08 22.45 -7.91
C THR A 854 5.96 21.41 -7.80
N ALA A 855 6.07 20.30 -8.53
CA ALA A 855 5.08 19.23 -8.54
C ALA A 855 5.22 18.26 -7.34
N TYR A 856 6.45 17.92 -6.95
CA TYR A 856 6.72 16.77 -6.08
C TYR A 856 7.45 17.08 -4.77
N ALA A 857 8.16 18.19 -4.65
CA ALA A 857 8.86 18.51 -3.41
C ALA A 857 7.89 18.89 -2.29
N GLY A 858 8.19 18.46 -1.06
CA GLY A 858 7.41 18.67 0.15
C GLY A 858 6.67 17.41 0.58
N ARG A 859 5.95 17.52 1.71
CA ARG A 859 5.01 16.48 2.14
C ARG A 859 3.90 16.27 1.12
N MET A 860 3.19 15.16 1.21
CA MET A 860 2.10 14.73 0.32
C MET A 860 1.02 15.79 0.02
N GLN A 861 0.81 16.76 0.92
CA GLN A 861 -0.26 17.76 0.79
C GLN A 861 -0.16 18.58 -0.50
N ASN A 862 -1.23 18.52 -1.32
CA ASN A 862 -1.34 19.19 -2.61
C ASN A 862 -0.20 18.84 -3.59
N LYS A 863 0.27 17.60 -3.56
CA LYS A 863 1.30 17.10 -4.48
C LYS A 863 0.74 16.26 -5.60
N ALA A 864 1.48 16.18 -6.70
CA ALA A 864 1.19 15.24 -7.76
C ALA A 864 1.31 13.80 -7.24
N TYR A 865 0.36 12.96 -7.62
CA TYR A 865 0.29 11.54 -7.28
C TYR A 865 -0.23 10.77 -8.49
N ASN A 866 0.04 9.47 -8.54
CA ASN A 866 -0.57 8.59 -9.53
C ASN A 866 -2.01 8.34 -9.12
N ALA A 867 -2.98 8.91 -9.83
CA ALA A 867 -4.39 8.65 -9.56
C ALA A 867 -4.69 7.15 -9.70
N GLY A 868 -5.49 6.62 -8.79
CA GLY A 868 -5.96 5.25 -8.84
C GLY A 868 -7.24 5.12 -9.67
N THR A 869 -7.49 3.91 -10.15
CA THR A 869 -8.70 3.55 -10.88
C THR A 869 -9.64 2.79 -9.93
N VAL A 870 -10.87 3.27 -9.77
CA VAL A 870 -11.89 2.57 -8.98
C VAL A 870 -12.49 1.44 -9.81
N SER A 871 -12.46 0.22 -9.30
CA SER A 871 -13.09 -0.93 -9.94
C SER A 871 -14.56 -1.01 -9.55
N SER A 872 -15.42 -0.35 -10.33
CA SER A 872 -16.85 -0.67 -10.38
C SER A 872 -17.00 -1.98 -11.17
N GLY A 873 -17.28 -3.08 -10.46
CA GLY A 873 -17.37 -4.45 -10.99
C GLY A 873 -17.91 -4.56 -12.43
N GLY A 874 -16.99 -4.93 -13.32
CA GLY A 874 -17.14 -5.27 -14.73
C GLY A 874 -15.73 -5.64 -15.22
N ASP A 875 -15.61 -6.66 -16.07
CA ASP A 875 -14.34 -7.30 -16.47
C ASP A 875 -13.19 -6.33 -16.85
N PRO A 876 -11.92 -6.75 -16.67
CA PRO A 876 -10.80 -5.84 -16.51
C PRO A 876 -10.43 -5.20 -17.85
N VAL A 877 -10.16 -3.90 -17.81
CA VAL A 877 -9.38 -3.28 -18.87
C VAL A 877 -8.17 -2.54 -18.32
N VAL A 878 -7.02 -2.92 -18.87
CA VAL A 878 -5.74 -2.23 -18.68
C VAL A 878 -5.89 -0.83 -19.25
N ILE A 879 -5.70 0.19 -18.42
CA ILE A 879 -5.63 1.57 -18.92
C ILE A 879 -4.31 2.23 -18.57
N ASP A 880 -3.60 2.57 -19.64
CA ASP A 880 -2.56 3.57 -19.70
C ASP A 880 -3.16 4.97 -19.44
N ASP A 881 -2.82 5.58 -18.30
CA ASP A 881 -3.30 6.91 -17.88
C ASP A 881 -2.41 8.06 -18.42
N THR A 882 -1.54 7.80 -19.40
CA THR A 882 -0.64 8.83 -19.96
C THR A 882 -1.22 9.60 -21.16
N LEU A 883 -2.33 9.16 -21.75
CA LEU A 883 -2.95 9.80 -22.91
C LEU A 883 -4.23 10.55 -22.53
N LYS A 884 -4.08 11.83 -22.17
CA LYS A 884 -5.18 12.77 -21.90
C LYS A 884 -4.80 14.17 -22.37
N SER A 885 -5.80 15.04 -22.51
CA SER A 885 -5.65 16.43 -22.95
C SER A 885 -6.74 17.31 -22.32
N LYS A 886 -6.88 18.56 -22.78
CA LYS A 886 -7.95 19.44 -22.31
C LYS A 886 -9.33 19.03 -22.83
N LEU A 887 -9.38 18.32 -23.96
CA LEU A 887 -10.62 17.86 -24.57
C LEU A 887 -10.90 16.38 -24.28
N ILE A 888 -9.87 15.59 -24.01
CA ILE A 888 -9.98 14.15 -23.73
C ILE A 888 -9.57 13.91 -22.28
N ALA A 889 -10.54 13.56 -21.45
CA ALA A 889 -10.30 13.19 -20.05
C ALA A 889 -9.44 11.92 -19.96
N LYS A 890 -9.63 11.02 -20.94
CA LYS A 890 -8.94 9.74 -21.02
C LYS A 890 -9.01 9.17 -22.44
N LEU A 891 -7.87 8.89 -23.05
CA LEU A 891 -7.76 8.08 -24.25
C LEU A 891 -7.20 6.72 -23.83
N GLU A 892 -8.08 5.75 -23.68
CA GLU A 892 -7.72 4.38 -23.32
C GLU A 892 -7.43 3.58 -24.59
N VAL A 893 -6.16 3.38 -24.90
CA VAL A 893 -5.76 2.57 -26.06
C VAL A 893 -5.80 1.08 -25.68
N LYS A 894 -6.69 0.34 -26.34
CA LYS A 894 -6.96 -1.09 -26.11
C LYS A 894 -6.07 -2.00 -26.96
N ASP A 895 -5.46 -1.45 -28.01
CA ASP A 895 -4.54 -2.20 -28.87
C ASP A 895 -3.25 -2.58 -28.13
N ALA A 896 -3.15 -3.84 -27.71
CA ALA A 896 -1.99 -4.37 -27.00
C ALA A 896 -0.73 -4.49 -27.88
N SER A 897 -0.87 -4.55 -29.20
CA SER A 897 0.24 -4.84 -30.14
C SER A 897 0.90 -3.56 -30.65
N TYR A 898 0.09 -2.52 -30.91
CA TYR A 898 0.55 -1.26 -31.49
C TYR A 898 0.08 -0.02 -30.72
N GLY A 899 -0.42 -0.19 -29.49
CA GLY A 899 -0.92 0.91 -28.67
C GLY A 899 0.16 1.88 -28.19
N ALA A 900 1.41 1.44 -28.04
CA ALA A 900 2.52 2.30 -27.63
C ALA A 900 2.88 3.41 -28.64
N GLN A 901 2.38 3.31 -29.87
CA GLN A 901 2.56 4.28 -30.94
C GLN A 901 1.39 5.27 -31.04
N TRP A 902 0.34 5.09 -30.24
CA TRP A 902 -0.77 6.05 -30.16
C TRP A 902 -0.36 7.27 -29.34
N SER A 903 -0.85 8.45 -29.73
CA SER A 903 -0.57 9.70 -29.02
C SER A 903 -1.63 10.76 -29.29
N ILE A 904 -1.73 11.75 -28.39
CA ILE A 904 -2.51 12.98 -28.63
C ILE A 904 -1.55 14.08 -29.06
N VAL A 905 -1.88 14.79 -30.13
CA VAL A 905 -1.11 15.93 -30.64
C VAL A 905 -2.00 17.17 -30.57
N GLU A 906 -1.71 18.05 -29.60
CA GLU A 906 -2.36 19.36 -29.50
C GLU A 906 -1.85 20.30 -30.60
N ASN A 907 -2.73 21.11 -31.19
CA ASN A 907 -2.39 22.09 -32.23
C ASN A 907 -1.75 21.48 -33.50
N PHE A 908 -2.27 20.34 -33.96
CA PHE A 908 -1.80 19.72 -35.20
C PHE A 908 -1.98 20.65 -36.42
N SER A 909 -1.19 20.41 -37.46
CA SER A 909 -1.11 21.19 -38.68
C SER A 909 -0.85 20.32 -39.91
N THR A 910 -1.12 20.85 -41.10
CA THR A 910 -0.70 20.19 -42.36
C THR A 910 0.82 19.98 -42.35
N GLY A 911 1.25 18.76 -42.68
CA GLY A 911 2.64 18.32 -42.61
C GLY A 911 2.98 17.48 -41.37
N ASP A 912 2.11 17.42 -40.36
CA ASP A 912 2.30 16.54 -39.20
C ASP A 912 2.08 15.07 -39.56
N LYS A 913 2.76 14.17 -38.84
CA LYS A 913 2.62 12.72 -39.02
C LYS A 913 1.18 12.26 -38.73
N ALA A 914 0.59 11.55 -39.69
CA ALA A 914 -0.72 10.95 -39.55
C ALA A 914 -0.72 9.73 -38.61
N PHE A 915 0.36 8.93 -38.61
CA PHE A 915 0.45 7.71 -37.79
C PHE A 915 1.72 7.70 -36.94
N GLY A 916 1.68 7.05 -35.78
CA GLY A 916 2.83 6.95 -34.87
C GLY A 916 3.90 5.95 -35.31
N ASP A 917 3.58 5.05 -36.24
CA ASP A 917 4.45 3.97 -36.73
C ASP A 917 4.77 4.09 -38.24
N ARG A 918 4.47 5.23 -38.87
CA ARG A 918 4.77 5.53 -40.28
C ARG A 918 5.23 6.97 -40.44
N GLU A 919 5.90 7.22 -41.55
CA GLU A 919 6.35 8.57 -41.96
C GLU A 919 5.31 9.31 -42.83
N HIS A 920 4.08 8.79 -42.93
CA HIS A 920 2.97 9.44 -43.64
C HIS A 920 2.52 10.69 -42.88
N VAL A 921 2.21 11.76 -43.61
CA VAL A 921 1.81 13.07 -43.08
C VAL A 921 0.46 13.51 -43.61
N ILE A 922 -0.20 14.39 -42.85
CA ILE A 922 -1.47 15.02 -43.21
C ILE A 922 -1.19 16.05 -44.31
N ALA A 923 -1.69 15.80 -45.52
CA ALA A 923 -1.51 16.65 -46.69
C ALA A 923 -2.53 17.80 -46.72
N SER A 924 -3.75 17.59 -46.24
CA SER A 924 -4.75 18.65 -46.06
C SER A 924 -5.79 18.27 -44.99
N VAL A 925 -6.35 19.27 -44.31
CA VAL A 925 -7.41 19.10 -43.31
C VAL A 925 -8.50 20.18 -43.48
N PRO A 926 -9.80 19.82 -43.40
CA PRO A 926 -10.91 20.78 -43.42
C PRO A 926 -10.88 21.76 -42.24
N SER A 927 -11.36 22.99 -42.47
CA SER A 927 -11.39 24.05 -41.44
C SER A 927 -12.28 23.75 -40.23
N SER A 928 -13.31 22.91 -40.41
CA SER A 928 -14.21 22.38 -39.38
C SER A 928 -13.43 21.62 -38.29
N ILE A 929 -12.43 20.83 -38.68
CA ILE A 929 -11.57 20.01 -37.81
C ILE A 929 -10.36 20.82 -37.33
N GLY A 930 -9.89 21.78 -38.14
CA GLY A 930 -8.77 22.66 -37.82
C GLY A 930 -8.90 23.34 -36.46
N GLY A 931 -7.80 23.37 -35.70
CA GLY A 931 -7.74 23.90 -34.33
C GLY A 931 -8.18 22.92 -33.23
N GLY A 932 -8.50 21.67 -33.58
CA GLY A 932 -8.70 20.57 -32.64
C GLY A 932 -7.42 19.85 -32.23
N GLU A 933 -7.57 18.70 -31.58
CA GLU A 933 -6.46 17.80 -31.22
C GLU A 933 -6.49 16.56 -32.12
N LEU A 934 -5.33 16.11 -32.59
CA LEU A 934 -5.19 14.87 -33.36
C LEU A 934 -4.96 13.69 -32.39
N ILE A 935 -5.80 12.67 -32.50
CA ILE A 935 -5.52 11.33 -31.97
C ILE A 935 -4.75 10.58 -33.06
N ARG A 936 -3.43 10.57 -32.91
CA ARG A 936 -2.51 9.90 -33.83
C ARG A 936 -2.49 8.42 -33.50
N THR A 937 -3.07 7.61 -34.39
CA THR A 937 -3.16 6.15 -34.25
C THR A 937 -1.89 5.47 -34.78
N ALA A 938 -1.73 4.16 -34.56
CA ALA A 938 -0.78 3.35 -35.32
C ALA A 938 -1.44 2.85 -36.62
N CYS A 939 -0.73 2.97 -37.74
CA CYS A 939 -1.19 2.44 -39.02
C CYS A 939 -1.29 0.91 -38.99
N ASN A 940 -0.44 0.23 -38.22
CA ASN A 940 -0.51 -1.22 -38.03
C ASN A 940 -1.67 -1.69 -37.14
N SER A 941 -2.35 -0.81 -36.39
CA SER A 941 -3.54 -1.22 -35.62
C SER A 941 -4.66 -1.82 -36.48
N LYS A 942 -4.65 -1.57 -37.80
CA LYS A 942 -5.50 -2.25 -38.79
C LYS A 942 -5.34 -3.78 -38.83
N ASN A 943 -4.24 -4.32 -38.29
CA ASN A 943 -3.98 -5.76 -38.26
C ASN A 943 -4.54 -6.43 -36.99
N THR A 944 -5.32 -5.70 -36.18
CA THR A 944 -5.92 -6.21 -34.95
C THR A 944 -7.43 -6.37 -35.11
N ASP A 945 -7.96 -7.44 -34.52
CA ASP A 945 -9.37 -7.86 -34.64
C ASP A 945 -10.16 -7.58 -33.34
N SER A 946 -9.93 -6.40 -32.75
CA SER A 946 -10.57 -5.96 -31.50
C SER A 946 -10.81 -4.45 -31.50
N ASP A 947 -11.50 -3.95 -30.47
CA ASP A 947 -11.59 -2.50 -30.23
C ASP A 947 -10.19 -1.92 -30.03
N LEU A 948 -9.94 -0.73 -30.59
CA LEU A 948 -8.62 -0.12 -30.65
C LEU A 948 -8.41 0.92 -29.55
N ALA A 949 -9.43 1.73 -29.25
CA ALA A 949 -9.37 2.71 -28.17
C ALA A 949 -10.75 3.12 -27.66
N VAL A 950 -10.81 3.71 -26.46
CA VAL A 950 -11.99 4.39 -25.91
C VAL A 950 -11.61 5.82 -25.55
N ILE A 951 -12.35 6.79 -26.07
CA ILE A 951 -12.22 8.21 -25.71
C ILE A 951 -13.24 8.51 -24.62
N THR A 952 -12.80 9.12 -23.52
CA THR A 952 -13.66 9.78 -22.53
C THR A 952 -13.50 11.28 -22.66
N ALA A 953 -14.59 12.00 -22.87
CA ALA A 953 -14.52 13.44 -23.10
C ALA A 953 -14.28 14.22 -21.79
N ALA A 954 -13.35 15.17 -21.79
CA ALA A 954 -13.16 16.11 -20.65
C ALA A 954 -14.14 17.28 -20.69
N LYS A 955 -14.68 17.55 -21.86
CA LYS A 955 -15.66 18.59 -22.16
C LYS A 955 -16.70 18.04 -23.12
N ASP A 956 -17.72 18.80 -23.45
CA ASP A 956 -18.54 18.48 -24.62
C ASP A 956 -17.63 18.62 -25.85
N ILE A 957 -17.49 17.54 -26.63
CA ILE A 957 -16.60 17.47 -27.79
C ILE A 957 -17.28 16.79 -28.97
N THR A 958 -16.86 17.17 -30.17
CA THR A 958 -17.13 16.42 -31.40
C THR A 958 -15.91 15.57 -31.73
N VAL A 959 -16.12 14.26 -31.86
CA VAL A 959 -15.11 13.29 -32.29
C VAL A 959 -15.26 13.07 -33.80
N TYR A 960 -14.18 13.31 -34.54
CA TYR A 960 -14.10 13.08 -35.98
C TYR A 960 -13.22 11.86 -36.26
N VAL A 961 -13.66 10.96 -37.13
CA VAL A 961 -12.89 9.81 -37.62
C VAL A 961 -12.69 9.98 -39.11
N ALA A 962 -11.44 10.06 -39.56
CA ALA A 962 -11.07 10.08 -40.97
C ALA A 962 -10.69 8.66 -41.40
N MET A 963 -11.51 8.04 -42.25
CA MET A 963 -11.37 6.65 -42.71
C MET A 963 -10.90 6.59 -44.17
N ASP A 964 -9.90 5.76 -44.48
CA ASP A 964 -9.37 5.58 -45.84
C ASP A 964 -10.50 5.11 -46.78
N GLU A 965 -10.74 5.81 -47.89
CA GLU A 965 -11.84 5.49 -48.81
C GLU A 965 -11.74 4.08 -49.43
N ARG A 966 -10.56 3.46 -49.40
CA ARG A 966 -10.36 2.07 -49.84
C ARG A 966 -10.97 1.05 -48.87
N VAL A 967 -11.40 1.47 -47.68
CA VAL A 967 -12.22 0.68 -46.77
C VAL A 967 -13.66 0.71 -47.30
N THR A 968 -13.97 -0.20 -48.21
CA THR A 968 -15.28 -0.26 -48.89
C THR A 968 -16.39 -0.88 -48.04
N SER A 969 -16.03 -1.56 -46.95
CA SER A 969 -16.97 -2.13 -45.98
C SER A 969 -16.85 -1.36 -44.67
N ILE A 970 -17.75 -0.40 -44.45
CA ILE A 970 -17.72 0.46 -43.26
C ILE A 970 -17.96 -0.39 -42.00
N PRO A 971 -17.04 -0.34 -41.00
CA PRO A 971 -17.21 -1.06 -39.75
C PRO A 971 -18.48 -0.65 -38.99
N SER A 972 -19.13 -1.61 -38.35
CA SER A 972 -20.42 -1.40 -37.67
C SER A 972 -20.36 -0.39 -36.51
N TRP A 973 -19.20 -0.25 -35.86
CA TRP A 973 -19.03 0.74 -34.79
C TRP A 973 -19.16 2.20 -35.30
N LEU A 974 -18.89 2.42 -36.59
CA LEU A 974 -19.00 3.74 -37.22
C LEU A 974 -20.44 4.09 -37.62
N TYR A 975 -21.40 3.16 -37.51
CA TYR A 975 -22.83 3.44 -37.82
C TYR A 975 -23.45 4.47 -36.88
N ASN A 976 -22.86 4.67 -35.70
CA ASN A 976 -23.27 5.69 -34.74
C ASN A 976 -22.56 7.03 -34.94
N PHE A 977 -21.82 7.19 -36.05
CA PHE A 977 -21.23 8.44 -36.50
C PHE A 977 -21.91 8.88 -37.81
N THR A 978 -22.00 10.19 -38.02
CA THR A 978 -22.57 10.77 -39.24
C THR A 978 -21.45 11.08 -40.22
N LYS A 979 -21.50 10.57 -41.46
CA LYS A 979 -20.59 10.99 -42.53
C LYS A 979 -20.92 12.45 -42.91
N ILE A 980 -19.95 13.35 -42.81
CA ILE A 980 -20.19 14.80 -42.99
C ILE A 980 -19.78 15.34 -44.37
N GLY A 981 -19.34 14.46 -45.27
CA GLY A 981 -18.98 14.83 -46.65
C GLY A 981 -17.66 15.59 -46.79
N GLU A 982 -16.89 15.71 -45.71
CA GLU A 982 -15.56 16.30 -45.72
C GLU A 982 -14.47 15.24 -45.90
N ILE A 983 -13.32 15.67 -46.45
CA ILE A 983 -12.17 14.80 -46.77
C ILE A 983 -10.91 15.30 -46.07
N VAL A 984 -10.19 14.39 -45.42
CA VAL A 984 -8.81 14.59 -44.97
C VAL A 984 -7.89 13.88 -45.96
N GLU A 985 -6.79 14.52 -46.37
CA GLU A 985 -5.84 13.89 -47.29
C GLU A 985 -4.55 13.51 -46.55
N ILE A 986 -4.06 12.29 -46.80
CA ILE A 986 -2.82 11.76 -46.19
C ILE A 986 -1.91 11.26 -47.32
N ASN A 987 -0.61 11.58 -47.27
CA ASN A 987 0.31 11.05 -48.26
C ASN A 987 0.73 9.60 -47.92
N ASP A 988 0.79 8.75 -48.93
CA ASP A 988 1.61 7.54 -48.86
C ASP A 988 2.88 7.73 -49.69
N SER A 989 3.74 6.70 -49.75
CA SER A 989 5.00 6.77 -50.49
C SER A 989 4.83 6.93 -52.01
N GLU A 990 3.61 6.85 -52.54
CA GLU A 990 3.32 6.83 -53.97
C GLU A 990 2.30 7.90 -54.42
N ALA A 991 1.36 8.33 -53.57
CA ALA A 991 0.31 9.30 -53.88
C ALA A 991 -0.33 9.92 -52.63
N VAL A 992 -1.11 10.99 -52.83
CA VAL A 992 -2.03 11.54 -51.81
C VAL A 992 -3.31 10.71 -51.79
N ARG A 993 -3.79 10.32 -50.61
CA ARG A 993 -4.96 9.46 -50.39
C ARG A 993 -6.07 10.20 -49.65
N PRO A 994 -7.32 10.17 -50.15
CA PRO A 994 -8.47 10.76 -49.47
C PRO A 994 -9.01 9.86 -48.35
N PHE A 995 -9.48 10.49 -47.29
CA PHE A 995 -10.13 9.86 -46.14
C PHE A 995 -11.48 10.52 -45.88
N ASP A 996 -12.55 9.74 -45.91
CA ASP A 996 -13.90 10.16 -45.58
C ASP A 996 -14.03 10.48 -44.09
N VAL A 997 -14.60 11.65 -43.76
CA VAL A 997 -14.78 12.08 -42.37
C VAL A 997 -16.18 11.76 -41.83
N TYR A 998 -16.20 11.17 -40.64
CA TYR A 998 -17.38 10.85 -39.85
C TYR A 998 -17.33 11.57 -38.50
N ALA A 999 -18.43 12.13 -38.03
CA ALA A 999 -18.50 12.92 -36.81
C ALA A 999 -19.53 12.40 -35.81
N LYS A 1000 -19.24 12.54 -34.51
CA LYS A 1000 -20.16 12.25 -33.41
C LYS A 1000 -19.91 13.19 -32.24
N GLU A 1001 -20.97 13.79 -31.71
CA GLU A 1001 -20.88 14.57 -30.47
C GLU A 1001 -21.01 13.67 -29.26
N ILE A 1002 -20.19 13.94 -28.25
CA ILE A 1002 -20.24 13.31 -26.93
C ILE A 1002 -20.04 14.38 -25.86
N LYS A 1003 -20.78 14.28 -24.76
CA LYS A 1003 -20.73 15.26 -23.65
C LYS A 1003 -19.56 14.97 -22.72
N ALA A 1004 -19.18 15.95 -21.89
CA ALA A 1004 -18.19 15.79 -20.84
C ALA A 1004 -18.50 14.56 -19.96
N GLY A 1005 -17.55 13.65 -19.85
CA GLY A 1005 -17.68 12.38 -19.13
C GLY A 1005 -18.28 11.23 -19.94
N GLU A 1006 -18.89 11.49 -21.10
CA GLU A 1006 -19.34 10.43 -22.00
C GLU A 1006 -18.16 9.80 -22.75
N THR A 1007 -18.37 8.56 -23.21
CA THR A 1007 -17.35 7.79 -23.91
C THR A 1007 -17.75 7.44 -25.34
N VAL A 1008 -16.74 7.27 -26.20
CA VAL A 1008 -16.92 6.63 -27.51
C VAL A 1008 -15.81 5.63 -27.77
N THR A 1009 -16.18 4.45 -28.25
CA THR A 1009 -15.25 3.40 -28.64
C THR A 1009 -14.87 3.53 -30.11
N LEU A 1010 -13.57 3.45 -30.39
CA LEU A 1010 -12.99 3.37 -31.72
C LEU A 1010 -12.58 1.91 -31.99
N GLY A 1011 -13.27 1.26 -32.94
CA GLY A 1011 -13.05 -0.14 -33.30
C GLY A 1011 -12.02 -0.34 -34.41
N THR A 1012 -11.81 -1.58 -34.86
CA THR A 1012 -10.94 -1.90 -36.01
C THR A 1012 -11.49 -1.33 -37.34
N ASN A 1013 -10.62 -1.11 -38.34
CA ASN A 1013 -11.03 -0.66 -39.68
C ASN A 1013 -11.54 -1.79 -40.60
N GLY A 1014 -11.65 -3.03 -40.08
CA GLY A 1014 -12.12 -4.20 -40.84
C GLY A 1014 -11.04 -5.00 -41.57
N MET A 1015 -9.75 -4.76 -41.26
CA MET A 1015 -8.60 -5.57 -41.70
C MET A 1015 -8.39 -5.72 -43.22
N SER A 1016 -8.53 -4.65 -44.01
CA SER A 1016 -8.18 -4.69 -45.44
C SER A 1016 -6.68 -4.43 -45.65
N GLY A 1017 -5.93 -5.44 -46.12
CA GLY A 1017 -4.48 -5.37 -46.28
C GLY A 1017 -3.96 -4.29 -47.26
N ALA A 1018 -4.83 -3.71 -48.10
CA ALA A 1018 -4.47 -2.70 -49.11
C ALA A 1018 -4.77 -1.24 -48.71
N CYS A 1019 -5.30 -1.00 -47.51
CA CYS A 1019 -5.63 0.34 -47.00
C CYS A 1019 -4.75 0.76 -45.82
N MET A 1020 -4.76 2.05 -45.49
CA MET A 1020 -4.21 2.56 -44.23
C MET A 1020 -5.25 2.48 -43.11
N ASN A 1021 -4.78 2.49 -41.86
CA ASN A 1021 -5.71 2.63 -40.72
C ASN A 1021 -6.34 4.04 -40.70
N TYR A 1022 -7.38 4.27 -39.90
CA TYR A 1022 -7.94 5.62 -39.70
C TYR A 1022 -7.11 6.46 -38.72
N ILE A 1023 -7.30 7.78 -38.77
CA ILE A 1023 -6.91 8.73 -37.71
C ILE A 1023 -8.15 9.40 -37.15
N ALA A 1024 -8.08 9.93 -35.93
CA ALA A 1024 -9.21 10.62 -35.30
C ALA A 1024 -8.81 12.00 -34.80
N PHE A 1025 -9.79 12.88 -34.66
CA PHE A 1025 -9.62 14.24 -34.16
C PHE A 1025 -10.71 14.55 -33.14
N VAL A 1026 -10.43 15.46 -32.22
CA VAL A 1026 -11.43 15.97 -31.27
C VAL A 1026 -11.41 17.49 -31.24
N LYS A 1027 -12.59 18.09 -31.06
CA LYS A 1027 -12.75 19.53 -30.92
C LYS A 1027 -13.87 19.84 -29.94
N GLU A 1028 -13.70 20.88 -29.12
CA GLU A 1028 -14.72 21.31 -28.17
C GLU A 1028 -16.02 21.65 -28.90
N THR A 1029 -17.13 21.04 -28.48
CA THR A 1029 -18.47 21.40 -28.95
C THR A 1029 -18.82 22.75 -28.35
N PRO A 1030 -19.18 23.76 -29.16
CA PRO A 1030 -19.51 25.08 -28.64
C PRO A 1030 -20.66 25.02 -27.62
N VAL A 1031 -20.46 25.56 -26.41
CA VAL A 1031 -21.47 25.56 -25.33
C VAL A 1031 -22.60 26.56 -25.63
N VAL A 1032 -23.80 26.06 -25.90
CA VAL A 1032 -25.04 26.86 -26.00
C VAL A 1032 -25.62 27.01 -24.58
N THR A 1033 -25.48 28.18 -23.95
CA THR A 1033 -25.87 28.40 -22.53
C THR A 1033 -27.28 28.94 -22.43
N THR A 1034 -28.15 28.30 -21.64
CA THR A 1034 -29.48 28.84 -21.32
C THR A 1034 -29.81 28.82 -19.83
N THR A 1035 -30.45 29.89 -19.35
CA THR A 1035 -30.74 30.15 -17.92
C THR A 1035 -32.25 30.30 -17.70
N THR A 1036 -32.79 29.67 -16.65
CA THR A 1036 -34.16 29.90 -16.16
C THR A 1036 -34.18 29.91 -14.63
N THR A 1037 -34.84 30.91 -14.04
CA THR A 1037 -34.96 31.17 -12.59
C THR A 1037 -36.38 30.85 -12.11
N THR A 1038 -36.54 30.23 -10.95
CA THR A 1038 -37.87 29.96 -10.34
C THR A 1038 -37.99 30.66 -8.98
N THR A 1039 -39.07 31.41 -8.78
CA THR A 1039 -39.52 31.95 -7.48
C THR A 1039 -40.86 31.32 -7.08
N THR A 1040 -41.05 31.23 -5.76
CA THR A 1040 -41.98 30.48 -4.90
C THR A 1040 -43.48 30.47 -5.23
N THR A 1041 -44.09 29.32 -4.93
CA THR A 1041 -45.50 28.87 -5.03
C THR A 1041 -46.55 29.73 -4.31
N THR A 1042 -47.76 29.86 -4.87
CA THR A 1042 -49.03 29.85 -4.12
C THR A 1042 -50.18 29.24 -4.97
N THR A 1043 -50.62 28.05 -4.54
CA THR A 1043 -51.97 27.41 -4.56
C THR A 1043 -52.78 27.28 -5.87
N THR A 1044 -53.06 26.04 -6.31
CA THR A 1044 -54.34 25.28 -6.12
C THR A 1044 -54.58 24.23 -7.22
N THR A 1045 -54.45 22.96 -6.84
CA THR A 1045 -55.23 21.73 -7.14
C THR A 1045 -56.11 21.62 -8.42
N THR A 1046 -55.64 20.76 -9.34
CA THR A 1046 -56.33 19.68 -10.10
C THR A 1046 -57.45 20.01 -11.11
N THR A 1047 -57.29 19.64 -12.39
CA THR A 1047 -57.77 18.37 -13.01
C THR A 1047 -57.73 18.46 -14.54
N THR A 1048 -57.31 17.36 -15.16
CA THR A 1048 -57.30 16.94 -16.57
C THR A 1048 -58.45 17.45 -17.45
N THR A 1049 -58.19 17.77 -18.73
CA THR A 1049 -58.72 17.07 -19.94
C THR A 1049 -58.31 17.78 -21.25
N THR A 1050 -57.94 16.97 -22.23
CA THR A 1050 -57.50 17.22 -23.62
C THR A 1050 -58.55 17.92 -24.51
N THR A 1051 -58.16 18.84 -25.42
CA THR A 1051 -58.46 18.78 -26.89
C THR A 1051 -58.00 20.02 -27.72
N THR A 1052 -57.28 19.72 -28.81
CA THR A 1052 -57.24 20.26 -30.19
C THR A 1052 -57.52 21.75 -30.59
N THR A 1053 -56.50 22.32 -31.25
CA THR A 1053 -56.43 23.13 -32.51
C THR A 1053 -57.27 24.40 -32.70
N THR A 1054 -56.61 25.51 -33.06
CA THR A 1054 -56.91 26.44 -34.20
C THR A 1054 -55.81 27.51 -34.34
N GLN A 1055 -55.44 27.90 -35.57
CA GLN A 1055 -54.44 28.93 -35.92
C GLN A 1055 -55.15 30.21 -36.44
N PRO A 1056 -54.81 31.46 -36.04
CA PRO A 1056 -54.27 32.55 -36.94
C PRO A 1056 -53.50 33.70 -36.19
N PRO A 1057 -53.10 34.92 -36.70
CA PRO A 1057 -52.91 35.51 -38.05
C PRO A 1057 -51.56 36.28 -38.34
N GLN A 1058 -51.28 36.47 -39.63
CA GLN A 1058 -50.26 37.23 -40.40
C GLN A 1058 -49.55 38.46 -39.77
N GLY A 1059 -48.22 38.41 -39.58
CA GLY A 1059 -47.36 39.54 -39.16
C GLY A 1059 -46.40 40.09 -40.24
N LEU A 1060 -45.73 41.22 -39.95
CA LEU A 1060 -44.83 41.97 -40.84
C LEU A 1060 -43.48 41.24 -40.99
N ALA A 1061 -43.08 40.92 -42.23
CA ALA A 1061 -41.82 40.19 -42.48
C ALA A 1061 -40.59 40.98 -42.01
N GLY A 1062 -39.78 40.34 -41.18
CA GLY A 1062 -38.60 40.91 -40.53
C GLY A 1062 -38.85 41.47 -39.12
N ASP A 1063 -40.11 41.65 -38.72
CA ASP A 1063 -40.50 42.15 -37.39
C ASP A 1063 -40.62 40.97 -36.41
N ALA A 1064 -39.47 40.60 -35.85
CA ALA A 1064 -39.31 39.44 -34.98
C ALA A 1064 -39.85 39.71 -33.57
N ASN A 1065 -39.75 40.95 -33.09
CA ASN A 1065 -40.22 41.33 -31.75
C ASN A 1065 -41.71 41.72 -31.72
N MET A 1066 -42.34 41.86 -32.89
CA MET A 1066 -43.75 42.25 -33.13
C MET A 1066 -44.11 43.67 -32.67
N ASP A 1067 -43.17 44.61 -32.70
CA ASP A 1067 -43.42 46.01 -32.35
C ASP A 1067 -44.00 46.84 -33.51
N GLY A 1068 -44.14 46.24 -34.70
CA GLY A 1068 -44.69 46.84 -35.90
C GLY A 1068 -43.66 47.56 -36.77
N THR A 1069 -42.37 47.50 -36.41
CA THR A 1069 -41.25 48.04 -37.17
C THR A 1069 -40.18 46.98 -37.43
N VAL A 1070 -39.42 47.12 -38.52
CA VAL A 1070 -38.26 46.26 -38.79
C VAL A 1070 -37.02 47.09 -38.52
N ASP A 1071 -36.31 46.78 -37.45
CA ASP A 1071 -35.09 47.46 -37.05
C ASP A 1071 -34.03 46.50 -36.49
N LEU A 1072 -32.94 47.05 -35.94
CA LEU A 1072 -31.82 46.23 -35.50
C LEU A 1072 -32.20 45.33 -34.31
N SER A 1073 -33.21 45.71 -33.53
CA SER A 1073 -33.69 44.92 -32.40
C SER A 1073 -34.31 43.60 -32.85
N ASP A 1074 -34.90 43.51 -34.05
CA ASP A 1074 -35.40 42.26 -34.62
C ASP A 1074 -34.28 41.30 -34.98
N ALA A 1075 -33.24 41.79 -35.65
CA ALA A 1075 -32.06 40.99 -35.97
C ALA A 1075 -31.35 40.53 -34.68
N VAL A 1076 -31.33 41.38 -33.65
CA VAL A 1076 -30.76 41.03 -32.33
C VAL A 1076 -31.61 39.96 -31.65
N LEU A 1077 -32.94 40.06 -31.66
CA LEU A 1077 -33.82 39.06 -31.06
C LEU A 1077 -33.69 37.71 -31.77
N ILE A 1078 -33.58 37.68 -33.10
CA ILE A 1078 -33.30 36.46 -33.86
C ILE A 1078 -31.98 35.83 -33.41
N MET A 1079 -30.89 36.60 -33.39
CA MET A 1079 -29.58 36.10 -32.96
C MET A 1079 -29.59 35.61 -31.50
N GLN A 1080 -30.30 36.31 -30.61
CA GLN A 1080 -30.47 35.92 -29.22
C GLN A 1080 -31.30 34.64 -29.07
N SER A 1081 -32.37 34.47 -29.85
CA SER A 1081 -33.19 33.27 -29.87
C SER A 1081 -32.42 32.04 -30.37
N LEU A 1082 -31.49 32.21 -31.33
CA LEU A 1082 -30.66 31.12 -31.85
C LEU A 1082 -29.50 30.78 -30.92
N ALA A 1083 -28.90 31.80 -30.30
CA ALA A 1083 -27.79 31.63 -29.36
C ALA A 1083 -28.27 31.13 -27.97
N ASN A 1084 -29.51 31.42 -27.59
CA ASN A 1084 -30.07 31.06 -26.29
C ASN A 1084 -31.59 30.78 -26.35
N PRO A 1085 -32.02 29.70 -27.01
CA PRO A 1085 -33.43 29.43 -27.31
C PRO A 1085 -34.31 29.21 -26.08
N ASN A 1086 -33.83 28.60 -24.99
CA ASN A 1086 -34.68 28.47 -23.78
C ASN A 1086 -34.78 29.80 -22.98
N LYS A 1087 -34.07 30.87 -23.38
CA LYS A 1087 -34.26 32.23 -22.83
C LYS A 1087 -35.05 33.12 -23.80
N TYR A 1088 -34.67 33.19 -25.08
CA TYR A 1088 -35.27 34.12 -26.07
C TYR A 1088 -35.96 33.44 -27.26
N GLY A 1089 -36.00 32.11 -27.34
CA GLY A 1089 -36.76 31.38 -28.37
C GLY A 1089 -38.26 31.34 -28.10
N ILE A 1090 -39.03 30.62 -28.91
CA ILE A 1090 -40.51 30.56 -28.84
C ILE A 1090 -41.05 30.19 -27.45
N ASN A 1091 -40.37 29.29 -26.74
CA ASN A 1091 -40.70 28.88 -25.37
C ASN A 1091 -39.71 29.46 -24.34
N GLY A 1092 -39.12 30.61 -24.68
CA GLY A 1092 -38.11 31.29 -23.88
C GLY A 1092 -38.66 31.77 -22.54
N THR A 1093 -37.75 32.05 -21.62
CA THR A 1093 -38.09 32.45 -20.24
C THR A 1093 -37.97 33.96 -19.99
N ASP A 1094 -37.48 34.71 -20.99
CA ASP A 1094 -37.43 36.17 -20.99
C ASP A 1094 -38.77 36.79 -21.42
N GLU A 1095 -39.23 37.88 -20.81
CA GLU A 1095 -40.55 38.46 -21.09
C GLU A 1095 -40.72 38.99 -22.53
N HIS A 1096 -39.60 39.24 -23.22
CA HIS A 1096 -39.55 39.65 -24.62
C HIS A 1096 -38.99 38.56 -25.53
N HIS A 1097 -39.12 37.28 -25.12
CA HIS A 1097 -38.73 36.15 -25.97
C HIS A 1097 -39.51 36.16 -27.29
N LEU A 1098 -38.92 35.56 -28.32
CA LEU A 1098 -39.53 35.42 -29.63
C LEU A 1098 -40.89 34.70 -29.49
N THR A 1099 -41.94 35.19 -30.16
CA THR A 1099 -43.26 34.52 -30.14
C THR A 1099 -43.41 33.62 -31.37
N ASP A 1100 -44.41 32.73 -31.40
CA ASP A 1100 -44.71 31.93 -32.59
C ASP A 1100 -44.92 32.79 -33.85
N GLN A 1101 -45.58 33.95 -33.71
CA GLN A 1101 -45.81 34.86 -34.83
C GLN A 1101 -44.57 35.70 -35.16
N GLY A 1102 -43.81 36.16 -34.16
CA GLY A 1102 -42.51 36.80 -34.36
C GLY A 1102 -41.50 35.88 -35.04
N ALA A 1103 -41.57 34.58 -34.75
CA ALA A 1103 -40.77 33.56 -35.41
C ALA A 1103 -41.12 33.38 -36.89
N ALA A 1104 -42.41 33.36 -37.22
CA ALA A 1104 -42.87 33.31 -38.60
C ALA A 1104 -42.54 34.60 -39.38
N ASN A 1105 -42.50 35.75 -38.71
CA ASN A 1105 -42.09 37.01 -39.30
C ASN A 1105 -40.57 37.07 -39.51
N ALA A 1106 -39.80 36.49 -38.59
CA ALA A 1106 -38.35 36.48 -38.59
C ALA A 1106 -37.75 35.61 -39.71
N ASP A 1107 -38.41 34.52 -40.09
CA ASP A 1107 -37.99 33.62 -41.18
C ASP A 1107 -38.22 34.29 -42.55
N VAL A 1108 -37.27 35.13 -42.96
CA VAL A 1108 -37.31 35.98 -44.15
C VAL A 1108 -36.32 35.54 -45.23
N GLU A 1109 -35.50 34.52 -44.98
CA GLU A 1109 -34.55 33.94 -45.93
C GLU A 1109 -34.85 32.45 -46.17
N GLY A 1110 -35.62 32.16 -47.24
CA GLY A 1110 -35.79 30.80 -47.74
C GLY A 1110 -36.81 29.93 -47.00
N ARG A 1111 -37.52 30.46 -45.99
CA ARG A 1111 -38.62 29.80 -45.28
C ARG A 1111 -38.27 28.42 -44.73
N ASN A 1112 -37.06 28.28 -44.20
CA ASN A 1112 -36.51 27.02 -43.69
C ASN A 1112 -36.50 26.97 -42.16
N GLY A 1113 -37.28 27.84 -41.51
CA GLY A 1113 -37.18 28.13 -40.09
C GLY A 1113 -36.12 29.20 -39.85
N ILE A 1114 -36.14 29.80 -38.66
CA ILE A 1114 -35.26 30.94 -38.34
C ILE A 1114 -33.80 30.50 -38.27
N THR A 1115 -32.94 31.23 -38.96
CA THR A 1115 -31.50 31.04 -39.02
C THR A 1115 -30.76 32.37 -38.79
N SER A 1116 -29.44 32.32 -38.67
CA SER A 1116 -28.62 33.53 -38.59
C SER A 1116 -28.62 34.34 -39.89
N ASN A 1117 -28.97 33.71 -41.02
CA ASN A 1117 -29.07 34.41 -42.29
C ASN A 1117 -30.29 35.34 -42.36
N ASP A 1118 -31.37 35.01 -41.65
CA ASP A 1118 -32.54 35.88 -41.52
C ASP A 1118 -32.20 37.22 -40.83
N ALA A 1119 -31.44 37.13 -39.72
CA ALA A 1119 -30.92 38.31 -39.04
C ALA A 1119 -29.96 39.11 -39.94
N LEU A 1120 -29.13 38.42 -40.73
CA LEU A 1120 -28.25 39.08 -41.70
C LEU A 1120 -29.04 39.75 -42.84
N ALA A 1121 -30.14 39.15 -43.29
CA ALA A 1121 -31.03 39.72 -44.30
C ALA A 1121 -31.68 41.02 -43.79
N ILE A 1122 -32.14 41.04 -42.53
CA ILE A 1122 -32.64 42.24 -41.85
C ILE A 1122 -31.55 43.30 -41.73
N GLN A 1123 -30.34 42.95 -41.29
CA GLN A 1123 -29.23 43.91 -41.21
C GLN A 1123 -28.87 44.50 -42.58
N ARG A 1124 -28.83 43.67 -43.63
CA ARG A 1124 -28.58 44.14 -45.00
C ARG A 1124 -29.68 45.06 -45.51
N TYR A 1125 -30.94 44.77 -45.19
CA TYR A 1125 -32.08 45.62 -45.51
C TYR A 1125 -31.99 46.98 -44.80
N LEU A 1126 -31.64 47.01 -43.51
CA LEU A 1126 -31.47 48.26 -42.74
C LEU A 1126 -30.29 49.10 -43.24
N LEU A 1127 -29.21 48.46 -43.68
CA LEU A 1127 -28.06 49.11 -44.30
C LEU A 1127 -28.31 49.52 -45.76
N ARG A 1128 -29.52 49.28 -46.31
CA ARG A 1128 -29.90 49.53 -47.70
C ARG A 1128 -28.99 48.85 -48.72
N LEU A 1129 -28.41 47.71 -48.34
CA LEU A 1129 -27.66 46.85 -49.25
C LEU A 1129 -28.61 45.97 -50.08
N VAL A 1130 -29.86 45.83 -49.64
CA VAL A 1130 -30.98 45.25 -50.38
C VAL A 1130 -32.22 46.13 -50.17
N ASP A 1131 -33.05 46.28 -51.21
CA ASP A 1131 -34.20 47.19 -51.19
C ASP A 1131 -35.45 46.59 -50.51
N ALA A 1132 -35.48 45.27 -50.30
CA ALA A 1132 -36.55 44.55 -49.61
C ALA A 1132 -36.02 43.22 -49.03
N LEU A 1133 -36.73 42.67 -48.03
CA LEU A 1133 -36.42 41.36 -47.45
C LEU A 1133 -36.82 40.21 -48.39
N PRO A 1134 -36.03 39.12 -48.47
CA PRO A 1134 -36.24 38.04 -49.45
C PRO A 1134 -37.32 37.03 -49.03
N ILE A 1135 -38.56 37.50 -48.79
CA ILE A 1135 -39.67 36.72 -48.19
C ILE A 1135 -40.32 35.61 -49.07
N ASN A 1136 -39.68 35.16 -50.14
CA ASN A 1136 -40.29 34.15 -51.04
C ASN A 1136 -40.15 32.74 -50.50
#